data_AF-A0A086AD67-F1
#
_entry.id   AF-A0A086AD67-F1
#
_cell.length_a   1.000
_cell.length_b   1.000
_cell.length_c   1.000
_cell.angle_alpha   90.00
_cell.angle_beta   90.00
_cell.angle_gamma   90.00
#
_symmetry.space_group_name_H-M   'P 1'
#
loop_
_entity.id
_entity.type
_entity.pdbx_description
1 polymer ?
#
loop_
_entity_poly.entity_id
_entity_poly.type
_entity_poly.pdbx_seq_one_letter_code
_entity_poly.pdbx_strand_id
1 'polypeptide(L)'
;MHRAFIFLYYQISKNKVLSVILAVGFAVLCGFFASKINFEEDINQIIPKSEKSDLTAKVLKQLNFSDKIIVIIENQSKEDNFQLSETADTFLQKIEPLHQYIGSVQGKINDHEISETFDFVNQNLPLFLDEKDYQEIERKLQKDSIAKQVESNYISLVSPTSLVTKDFTKKDPLGITFLGIKKLNALNISKDFKLEDNYIVTKDGKNLLLFIDPKNKSNDTKKNEAFVDQLNTIKENINKQFKGKTELSYFGSPVIAVANAQQIKKDIQNTVIISMTVLLILLIYYFRNVFTPIIVFLPTVFSVLLALMILYFIKDKISAISLSVGAILIGITIDYALHILTHYKHNNNIEELYKEITQPIILSSATTAVSFLCLIFVRSEALKDLGLFASITVFLSSISALIIVPQLYHPKKKEGKLSTNFIDAIGSYPYEKNKPLIIGCSVVIIACLFGFRHVGFNEDIGDLNYIPKDLKISEAKLEKLSDITSKSIYTISYGNSEEEALTRNSQLSSFLEKEKKDGKILSYNSLGNVVLSEKDQHKRIEIWQKFWNRAKKQQTLSELVTNGNKFGFNRSAFENFNENLNKDYLILSLKDYEKVKALQVSEFLSSEKGFYTVSNVVKVDEKKRDAFIKDVEKKHDALAIDRQQMNENFLGLLKRDFSTLINYSLLAIVLTIIVFFRNFELTLLTMFPIVLTGVVTAGILYFLGLELNIFSTVVCTLVFGVGDDFSIFLTQAMQKEHTTGKNELPTYRTSIILAVFTTILSIGSLIFAKHPALHSLALVALIGMFSVIIITSTLYPFWFRFLIINRAKKGLSPITFRLFLHSVLSFLYYGLGGLFFSVFGSFFVRNSKGKTLDFIKIILARFLTSVLFTNPFVKKRVIKNAKEDFSKPAVIIANHTSFLDTLAIAMATHKIIYLVNDWVYDSPVFGRLVKALGFYPVSQGIENGIDPLKEKIAQGYSLVVFPEAERSYTNDVKRFHKGAFYLAEQFGLDILPLYIHGNSEVLPKGDFIIYDGSITVKVGERISKDDMQFGTNYSERTKKINAYFRNEFAALRNEIENEDYFKKKLLLSFLYKENEVVNEVKADFNAHKSVYFELNKHIPKDASILHIADDFGQKDVLLSLYQAGRKIFSFIHNEEKRAVAIQSYVIRRRKIHYIQDVSEITKKIDVLLVSDENFDINALLSFPDTVIFMNIKNVNFENKEYYKEHQSEAIKIFKKHSINLKSIFL
;
A
#
# COMPACT_ATOMS: atom_id res chain seq x y z
N MET A 1 -18.74 -10.86 17.60
CA MET A 1 -19.27 -9.82 16.69
C MET A 1 -20.63 -10.21 16.12
N HIS A 2 -20.74 -11.31 15.36
CA HIS A 2 -22.00 -11.74 14.71
C HIS A 2 -23.22 -11.82 15.66
N ARG A 3 -23.06 -12.29 16.90
CA ARG A 3 -24.16 -12.35 17.91
C ARG A 3 -24.84 -11.01 18.17
N ALA A 4 -24.10 -9.90 18.14
CA ALA A 4 -24.66 -8.56 18.35
C ALA A 4 -25.56 -8.15 17.18
N PHE A 5 -25.17 -8.44 15.94
CA PHE A 5 -25.99 -8.17 14.75
C PHE A 5 -27.21 -9.07 14.68
N ILE A 6 -27.11 -10.34 15.10
CA ILE A 6 -28.26 -11.24 15.24
C ILE A 6 -29.27 -10.67 16.26
N PHE A 7 -28.80 -10.22 17.43
CA PHE A 7 -29.65 -9.59 18.44
C PHE A 7 -30.33 -8.32 17.91
N LEU A 8 -29.56 -7.43 17.28
CA LEU A 8 -30.09 -6.21 16.65
C LEU A 8 -31.13 -6.54 15.57
N TYR A 9 -30.88 -7.58 14.77
CA TYR A 9 -31.79 -8.01 13.72
C TYR A 9 -33.18 -8.35 14.29
N TYR A 10 -33.22 -9.19 15.32
CA TYR A 10 -34.48 -9.59 15.95
C TYR A 10 -35.17 -8.42 16.68
N GLN A 11 -34.42 -7.51 17.30
CA GLN A 11 -35.00 -6.32 17.95
C GLN A 11 -35.66 -5.37 16.94
N ILE A 12 -35.00 -5.08 15.82
CA ILE A 12 -35.54 -4.23 14.76
C ILE A 12 -36.76 -4.91 14.11
N SER A 13 -36.66 -6.22 13.86
CA SER A 13 -37.76 -7.02 13.30
C SER A 13 -38.98 -7.07 14.23
N LYS A 14 -38.80 -6.98 15.55
CA LYS A 14 -39.89 -6.90 16.54
C LYS A 14 -40.59 -5.53 16.52
N ASN A 15 -39.84 -4.44 16.34
CA ASN A 15 -40.33 -3.05 16.44
C ASN A 15 -40.20 -2.27 15.12
N LYS A 16 -40.73 -2.81 14.02
CA LYS A 16 -40.49 -2.29 12.65
C LYS A 16 -40.88 -0.82 12.47
N VAL A 17 -42.07 -0.41 12.90
CA VAL A 17 -42.59 0.97 12.70
C VAL A 17 -41.71 2.00 13.42
N LEU A 18 -41.44 1.76 14.71
CA LEU A 18 -40.57 2.62 15.51
C LEU A 18 -39.16 2.71 14.90
N SER A 19 -38.61 1.58 14.46
CA SER A 19 -37.29 1.53 13.84
C SER A 19 -37.22 2.34 12.54
N VAL A 20 -38.24 2.27 11.70
CA VAL A 20 -38.33 3.07 10.47
C VAL A 20 -38.44 4.57 10.78
N ILE A 21 -39.28 4.96 11.75
CA ILE A 21 -39.43 6.37 12.17
C ILE A 21 -38.09 6.92 12.68
N LEU A 22 -37.39 6.16 13.54
CA LEU A 22 -36.09 6.56 14.05
C LEU A 22 -35.04 6.66 12.93
N ALA A 23 -35.02 5.71 12.00
CA ALA A 23 -34.10 5.72 10.87
C ALA A 23 -34.32 6.93 9.95
N VAL A 24 -35.58 7.25 9.62
CA VAL A 24 -35.94 8.42 8.80
C VAL A 24 -35.60 9.72 9.55
N GLY A 25 -35.96 9.83 10.83
CA GLY A 25 -35.62 11.00 11.65
C GLY A 25 -34.12 11.24 11.73
N PHE A 26 -33.34 10.17 11.89
CA PHE A 26 -31.88 10.25 11.89
C PHE A 26 -31.30 10.61 10.51
N ALA A 27 -31.86 10.08 9.42
CA ALA A 27 -31.45 10.46 8.06
C ALA A 27 -31.73 11.95 7.76
N VAL A 28 -32.87 12.49 8.20
CA VAL A 28 -33.19 13.92 8.09
C VAL A 28 -32.19 14.77 8.88
N LEU A 29 -31.84 14.35 10.11
CA LEU A 29 -30.83 15.02 10.93
C LEU A 29 -29.47 15.04 10.22
N CYS A 30 -29.03 13.90 9.65
CA CYS A 30 -27.79 13.82 8.89
C CYS A 30 -27.83 14.76 7.67
N GLY A 31 -28.95 14.77 6.92
CA GLY A 31 -29.15 15.65 5.78
C GLY A 31 -29.10 17.14 6.14
N PHE A 32 -29.67 17.52 7.28
CA PHE A 32 -29.63 18.90 7.78
C PHE A 32 -28.19 19.38 8.01
N PHE A 33 -27.38 18.61 8.75
CA PHE A 33 -25.98 18.98 9.00
C PHE A 33 -25.10 18.88 7.75
N ALA A 34 -25.31 17.86 6.90
CA ALA A 34 -24.61 17.75 5.64
C ALA A 34 -24.82 18.98 4.73
N SER A 35 -26.03 19.57 4.74
CA SER A 35 -26.33 20.79 3.98
C SER A 35 -25.62 22.06 4.47
N LYS A 36 -25.04 22.02 5.68
CA LYS A 36 -24.33 23.15 6.31
C LYS A 36 -22.81 23.12 6.11
N ILE A 37 -22.28 22.11 5.42
CA ILE A 37 -20.85 22.03 5.10
C ILE A 37 -20.46 23.10 4.07
N ASN A 38 -19.35 23.79 4.33
CA ASN A 38 -18.72 24.68 3.37
C ASN A 38 -17.64 23.93 2.58
N PHE A 39 -17.71 24.02 1.25
CA PHE A 39 -16.74 23.42 0.33
C PHE A 39 -15.73 24.44 -0.18
N GLU A 40 -14.46 24.03 -0.31
CA GLU A 40 -13.36 24.85 -0.82
C GLU A 40 -12.79 24.24 -2.12
N GLU A 41 -12.71 25.03 -3.19
CA GLU A 41 -12.30 24.58 -4.55
C GLU A 41 -10.82 24.87 -4.88
N ASP A 42 -10.01 25.26 -3.90
CA ASP A 42 -8.61 25.68 -4.13
C ASP A 42 -7.68 24.48 -4.39
N ILE A 43 -7.21 24.35 -5.64
CA ILE A 43 -6.30 23.28 -6.07
C ILE A 43 -4.90 23.38 -5.43
N ASN A 44 -4.49 24.56 -4.95
CA ASN A 44 -3.21 24.74 -4.27
C ASN A 44 -3.15 24.06 -2.90
N GLN A 45 -4.29 23.61 -2.37
CA GLN A 45 -4.32 22.79 -1.15
C GLN A 45 -3.66 21.42 -1.32
N ILE A 46 -3.37 21.02 -2.56
CA ILE A 46 -2.60 19.80 -2.85
C ILE A 46 -1.11 20.01 -2.56
N ILE A 47 -0.62 21.26 -2.57
CA ILE A 47 0.81 21.57 -2.42
C ILE A 47 1.25 21.44 -0.94
N PRO A 48 2.35 20.72 -0.64
CA PRO A 48 2.82 20.50 0.72
C PRO A 48 3.26 21.80 1.43
N LYS A 49 2.95 21.91 2.73
CA LYS A 49 3.42 23.00 3.62
C LYS A 49 4.64 22.58 4.46
N SER A 50 5.56 23.51 4.72
CA SER A 50 6.83 23.40 5.46
C SER A 50 7.35 24.81 5.76
N GLU A 51 8.25 25.03 6.74
CA GLU A 51 8.71 26.39 7.09
C GLU A 51 9.33 27.18 5.91
N LYS A 52 10.23 26.55 5.13
CA LYS A 52 10.81 27.19 3.92
C LYS A 52 9.74 27.38 2.84
N SER A 53 8.81 26.43 2.69
CA SER A 53 7.71 26.58 1.74
C SER A 53 6.63 27.56 2.21
N ASP A 54 6.51 27.88 3.50
CA ASP A 54 5.56 28.86 4.03
C ASP A 54 6.05 30.28 3.76
N LEU A 55 7.36 30.56 3.91
CA LEU A 55 7.97 31.81 3.45
C LEU A 55 7.83 31.94 1.92
N THR A 56 8.17 30.87 1.20
CA THR A 56 8.03 30.83 -0.27
C THR A 56 6.57 31.01 -0.70
N ALA A 57 5.60 30.39 0.00
CA ALA A 57 4.18 30.55 -0.26
C ALA A 57 3.66 31.95 0.07
N LYS A 58 4.15 32.59 1.14
CA LYS A 58 3.87 34.00 1.45
C LYS A 58 4.36 34.92 0.32
N VAL A 59 5.59 34.70 -0.16
CA VAL A 59 6.18 35.46 -1.28
C VAL A 59 5.42 35.20 -2.59
N LEU A 60 5.05 33.95 -2.89
CA LEU A 60 4.27 33.59 -4.08
C LEU A 60 2.88 34.23 -4.10
N LYS A 61 2.20 34.29 -2.95
CA LYS A 61 0.90 34.96 -2.82
C LYS A 61 0.94 36.45 -3.16
N GLN A 62 2.14 37.04 -3.14
CA GLN A 62 2.42 38.45 -3.36
C GLN A 62 2.96 38.75 -4.77
N LEU A 63 3.25 37.73 -5.60
CA LEU A 63 3.70 37.93 -6.99
C LEU A 63 2.50 38.17 -7.92
N ASN A 64 2.24 39.44 -8.25
CA ASN A 64 1.07 39.88 -9.02
C ASN A 64 1.04 39.42 -10.48
N PHE A 65 2.17 38.98 -11.06
CA PHE A 65 2.23 38.56 -12.46
C PHE A 65 1.52 37.22 -12.75
N SER A 66 1.39 36.35 -11.74
CA SER A 66 0.83 34.99 -11.90
C SER A 66 -0.64 34.96 -12.33
N ASP A 67 -1.41 35.97 -11.93
CA ASP A 67 -2.87 35.96 -12.01
C ASP A 67 -3.42 36.78 -13.19
N LYS A 68 -2.55 37.31 -14.06
CA LYS A 68 -2.98 38.12 -15.21
C LYS A 68 -3.56 37.29 -16.35
N ILE A 69 -4.43 37.93 -17.11
CA ILE A 69 -4.93 37.42 -18.40
C ILE A 69 -4.31 38.28 -19.50
N ILE A 70 -3.53 37.65 -20.37
CA ILE A 70 -2.88 38.28 -21.51
C ILE A 70 -3.80 38.13 -22.70
N VAL A 71 -4.18 39.25 -23.31
CA VAL A 71 -4.98 39.31 -24.53
C VAL A 71 -4.04 39.60 -25.68
N ILE A 72 -4.13 38.78 -26.72
CA ILE A 72 -3.29 38.81 -27.92
C ILE A 72 -4.21 39.11 -29.09
N ILE A 73 -3.97 40.23 -29.76
CA ILE A 73 -4.69 40.62 -30.98
C ILE A 73 -3.70 40.49 -32.14
N GLU A 74 -3.88 39.47 -32.97
CA GLU A 74 -3.03 39.14 -34.10
C GLU A 74 -3.60 39.74 -35.39
N ASN A 75 -2.73 40.37 -36.19
CA ASN A 75 -3.09 40.89 -37.51
C ASN A 75 -3.17 39.74 -38.53
N GLN A 76 -4.35 39.54 -39.11
CA GLN A 76 -4.61 38.58 -40.19
C GLN A 76 -4.98 39.27 -41.50
N SER A 77 -5.00 40.60 -41.52
CA SER A 77 -5.35 41.38 -42.69
C SER A 77 -4.31 41.22 -43.79
N LYS A 78 -4.79 41.15 -45.03
CA LYS A 78 -3.95 41.29 -46.23
C LYS A 78 -3.80 42.75 -46.68
N GLU A 79 -4.47 43.67 -46.01
CA GLU A 79 -4.39 45.11 -46.25
C GLU A 79 -3.24 45.69 -45.43
N ASP A 80 -2.30 46.37 -46.09
CA ASP A 80 -1.12 46.97 -45.44
C ASP A 80 -1.47 48.08 -44.42
N ASN A 81 -2.70 48.62 -44.46
CA ASN A 81 -3.13 49.77 -43.65
C ASN A 81 -4.07 49.42 -42.48
N PHE A 82 -4.36 48.15 -42.21
CA PHE A 82 -5.26 47.80 -41.10
C PHE A 82 -4.57 47.99 -39.73
N GLN A 83 -5.16 48.81 -38.86
CA GLN A 83 -4.61 49.11 -37.54
C GLN A 83 -5.19 48.17 -36.46
N LEU A 84 -4.31 47.47 -35.74
CA LEU A 84 -4.70 46.61 -34.62
C LEU A 84 -5.43 47.36 -33.48
N SER A 85 -5.19 48.68 -33.38
CA SER A 85 -5.80 49.58 -32.40
C SER A 85 -7.34 49.62 -32.48
N GLU A 86 -7.93 49.47 -33.68
CA GLU A 86 -9.41 49.44 -33.85
C GLU A 86 -10.05 48.24 -33.12
N THR A 87 -9.43 47.06 -33.25
CA THR A 87 -9.88 45.86 -32.52
C THR A 87 -9.63 46.01 -31.01
N ALA A 88 -8.50 46.59 -30.60
CA ALA A 88 -8.17 46.83 -29.20
C ALA A 88 -9.14 47.80 -28.52
N ASP A 89 -9.49 48.92 -29.17
CA ASP A 89 -10.46 49.89 -28.65
C ASP A 89 -11.86 49.26 -28.52
N THR A 90 -12.28 48.47 -29.52
CA THR A 90 -13.55 47.75 -29.46
C THR A 90 -13.56 46.74 -28.30
N PHE A 91 -12.45 46.03 -28.08
CA PHE A 91 -12.30 45.12 -26.94
C PHE A 91 -12.41 45.85 -25.60
N LEU A 92 -11.67 46.95 -25.42
CA LEU A 92 -11.68 47.76 -24.20
C LEU A 92 -13.10 48.31 -23.88
N GLN A 93 -13.86 48.74 -24.89
CA GLN A 93 -15.26 49.16 -24.71
C GLN A 93 -16.16 47.99 -24.28
N LYS A 94 -15.98 46.80 -24.87
CA LYS A 94 -16.82 45.64 -24.56
C LYS A 94 -16.56 45.05 -23.17
N ILE A 95 -15.37 45.22 -22.61
CA ILE A 95 -15.03 44.76 -21.25
C ILE A 95 -15.36 45.77 -20.15
N GLU A 96 -15.71 47.03 -20.46
CA GLU A 96 -16.08 48.06 -19.48
C GLU A 96 -17.20 47.61 -18.49
N PRO A 97 -18.26 46.89 -18.93
CA PRO A 97 -19.25 46.32 -18.01
C PRO A 97 -18.67 45.32 -16.99
N LEU A 98 -17.47 44.78 -17.25
CA LEU A 98 -16.77 43.80 -16.39
C LEU A 98 -15.88 44.44 -15.31
N HIS A 99 -15.97 45.76 -15.09
CA HIS A 99 -15.17 46.48 -14.06
C HIS A 99 -15.31 45.91 -12.63
N GLN A 100 -16.37 45.15 -12.33
CA GLN A 100 -16.50 44.45 -11.05
C GLN A 100 -15.53 43.27 -10.89
N TYR A 101 -15.04 42.70 -11.99
CA TYR A 101 -14.08 41.60 -12.03
C TYR A 101 -12.67 42.06 -12.41
N ILE A 102 -12.56 43.18 -13.12
CA ILE A 102 -11.28 43.73 -13.61
C ILE A 102 -10.78 44.78 -12.62
N GLY A 103 -9.55 44.60 -12.14
CA GLY A 103 -8.84 45.57 -11.31
C GLY A 103 -8.23 46.68 -12.17
N SER A 104 -7.44 46.28 -13.17
CA SER A 104 -6.87 47.21 -14.16
C SER A 104 -6.66 46.51 -15.51
N VAL A 105 -6.55 47.31 -16.58
CA VAL A 105 -6.14 46.84 -17.90
C VAL A 105 -4.94 47.66 -18.34
N GLN A 106 -3.84 46.98 -18.66
CA GLN A 106 -2.58 47.55 -19.11
C GLN A 106 -2.38 47.27 -20.60
N GLY A 107 -1.59 48.09 -21.29
CA GLY A 107 -1.26 47.91 -22.71
C GLY A 107 -1.61 49.10 -23.60
N LYS A 108 -2.36 50.10 -23.08
CA LYS A 108 -2.58 51.41 -23.70
C LYS A 108 -1.90 52.49 -22.86
N ILE A 109 -0.96 53.24 -23.43
CA ILE A 109 -0.24 54.34 -22.79
C ILE A 109 -0.93 55.66 -23.16
N ASN A 110 -1.38 56.43 -22.18
CA ASN A 110 -1.98 57.73 -22.46
C ASN A 110 -0.89 58.82 -22.62
N ASP A 111 -1.12 59.79 -23.51
CA ASP A 111 -0.21 60.94 -23.69
C ASP A 111 0.01 61.74 -22.38
N HIS A 112 -1.01 61.74 -21.49
CA HIS A 112 -0.93 62.30 -20.15
C HIS A 112 0.12 61.61 -19.27
N GLU A 113 0.31 60.30 -19.41
CA GLU A 113 1.27 59.52 -18.60
C GLU A 113 2.72 59.84 -18.97
N ILE A 114 2.99 60.18 -20.25
CA ILE A 114 4.31 60.62 -20.71
C ILE A 114 4.67 61.96 -20.09
N SER A 115 3.71 62.90 -20.08
CA SER A 115 3.88 64.22 -19.45
C SER A 115 4.05 64.12 -17.93
N GLU A 116 3.24 63.29 -17.27
CA GLU A 116 3.32 63.03 -15.83
C GLU A 116 4.66 62.40 -15.43
N THR A 117 5.15 61.44 -16.23
CA THR A 117 6.47 60.82 -16.02
C THR A 117 7.59 61.84 -16.20
N PHE A 118 7.52 62.68 -17.24
CA PHE A 118 8.50 63.75 -17.46
C PHE A 118 8.52 64.70 -16.27
N ASP A 119 7.36 65.14 -15.80
CA ASP A 119 7.25 66.07 -14.68
C ASP A 119 7.76 65.47 -13.37
N PHE A 120 7.44 64.21 -13.10
CA PHE A 120 7.93 63.52 -11.92
C PHE A 120 9.45 63.38 -11.91
N VAL A 121 10.06 62.98 -13.04
CA VAL A 121 11.51 62.87 -13.17
C VAL A 121 12.16 64.25 -13.09
N ASN A 122 11.60 65.27 -13.75
CA ASN A 122 12.14 66.62 -13.73
C ASN A 122 12.16 67.20 -12.32
N GLN A 123 11.09 67.01 -11.55
CA GLN A 123 10.96 67.54 -10.18
C GLN A 123 11.83 66.81 -9.15
N ASN A 124 12.32 65.61 -9.48
CA ASN A 124 13.06 64.72 -8.59
C ASN A 124 14.36 64.18 -9.24
N LEU A 125 14.90 64.95 -10.19
CA LEU A 125 15.96 64.55 -11.10
C LEU A 125 17.20 63.91 -10.45
N PRO A 126 17.73 64.40 -9.30
CA PRO A 126 18.91 63.82 -8.65
C PRO A 126 18.77 62.32 -8.38
N LEU A 127 17.56 61.85 -8.05
CA LEU A 127 17.30 60.47 -7.68
C LEU A 127 17.46 59.49 -8.86
N PHE A 128 17.37 59.98 -10.09
CA PHE A 128 17.45 59.16 -11.31
C PHE A 128 18.81 59.24 -12.03
N LEU A 129 19.77 60.02 -11.52
CA LEU A 129 21.07 60.25 -12.19
C LEU A 129 22.20 59.45 -11.54
N ASP A 130 22.97 58.72 -12.34
CA ASP A 130 24.17 58.00 -11.91
C ASP A 130 25.46 58.81 -12.19
N GLU A 131 26.61 58.30 -11.73
CA GLU A 131 27.90 58.99 -11.87
C GLU A 131 28.29 59.28 -13.34
N LYS A 132 27.87 58.46 -14.29
CA LYS A 132 28.15 58.68 -15.72
C LYS A 132 27.29 59.81 -16.28
N ASP A 133 26.07 59.94 -15.79
CA ASP A 133 25.16 61.00 -16.24
C ASP A 133 25.72 62.40 -15.89
N TYR A 134 26.43 62.55 -14.77
CA TYR A 134 27.10 63.81 -14.43
C TYR A 134 28.23 64.18 -15.42
N GLN A 135 28.93 63.21 -16.00
CA GLN A 135 29.91 63.46 -17.06
C GLN A 135 29.23 63.92 -18.36
N GLU A 136 28.08 63.33 -18.67
CA GLU A 136 27.26 63.72 -19.84
C GLU A 136 26.64 65.11 -19.67
N ILE A 137 26.18 65.44 -18.46
CA ILE A 137 25.73 66.79 -18.10
C ILE A 137 26.89 67.77 -18.27
N GLU A 138 28.08 67.48 -17.74
CA GLU A 138 29.26 68.34 -17.90
C GLU A 138 29.60 68.63 -19.37
N ARG A 139 29.44 67.63 -20.24
CA ARG A 139 29.60 67.79 -21.69
C ARG A 139 28.54 68.72 -22.28
N LYS A 140 27.28 68.61 -21.84
CA LYS A 140 26.17 69.49 -22.26
C LYS A 140 26.34 70.94 -21.79
N LEU A 141 27.09 71.19 -20.72
CA LEU A 141 27.35 72.53 -20.18
C LEU A 141 28.46 73.30 -20.92
N GLN A 142 29.17 72.68 -21.87
CA GLN A 142 30.16 73.37 -22.68
C GLN A 142 29.49 74.42 -23.58
N LYS A 143 30.14 75.57 -23.79
CA LYS A 143 29.56 76.73 -24.50
C LYS A 143 29.00 76.38 -25.88
N ASP A 144 29.76 75.63 -26.67
CA ASP A 144 29.35 75.21 -28.02
C ASP A 144 28.18 74.22 -28.00
N SER A 145 28.09 73.38 -26.97
CA SER A 145 26.97 72.44 -26.78
C SER A 145 25.69 73.17 -26.38
N ILE A 146 25.77 74.15 -25.47
CA ILE A 146 24.62 74.99 -25.10
C ILE A 146 24.12 75.76 -26.34
N ALA A 147 25.01 76.36 -27.12
CA ALA A 147 24.63 77.09 -28.34
C ALA A 147 23.87 76.21 -29.34
N LYS A 148 24.40 75.01 -29.66
CA LYS A 148 23.72 74.04 -30.54
C LYS A 148 22.39 73.53 -29.98
N GLN A 149 22.31 73.30 -28.67
CA GLN A 149 21.08 72.84 -28.04
C GLN A 149 19.98 73.91 -28.11
N VAL A 150 20.32 75.19 -27.86
CA VAL A 150 19.38 76.31 -27.98
C VAL A 150 18.88 76.47 -29.42
N GLU A 151 19.76 76.32 -30.42
CA GLU A 151 19.38 76.31 -31.84
C GLU A 151 18.42 75.14 -32.15
N SER A 152 18.74 73.93 -31.68
CA SER A 152 17.86 72.75 -31.84
C SER A 152 16.50 72.94 -31.17
N ASN A 153 16.46 73.57 -30.00
CA ASN A 153 15.22 73.88 -29.30
C ASN A 153 14.37 74.87 -30.10
N TYR A 154 14.98 75.91 -30.67
CA TYR A 154 14.31 76.86 -31.55
C TYR A 154 13.69 76.15 -32.77
N ILE A 155 14.47 75.30 -33.46
CA ILE A 155 14.00 74.52 -34.61
C ILE A 155 12.81 73.64 -34.22
N SER A 156 12.86 72.95 -33.07
CA SER A 156 11.75 72.13 -32.59
C SER A 156 10.49 72.97 -32.31
N LEU A 157 10.65 74.14 -31.69
CA LEU A 157 9.57 75.05 -31.30
C LEU A 157 8.88 75.75 -32.48
N VAL A 158 9.53 75.88 -33.63
CA VAL A 158 8.91 76.43 -34.85
C VAL A 158 8.33 75.35 -35.77
N SER A 159 8.53 74.07 -35.43
CA SER A 159 8.02 72.93 -36.18
C SER A 159 6.66 72.42 -35.63
N PRO A 160 5.96 71.52 -36.35
CA PRO A 160 4.73 70.89 -35.85
C PRO A 160 4.90 70.12 -34.52
N THR A 161 6.12 69.72 -34.15
CA THR A 161 6.40 69.05 -32.85
C THR A 161 6.32 69.99 -31.65
N SER A 162 6.18 71.31 -31.87
CA SER A 162 6.04 72.33 -30.83
C SER A 162 4.83 72.12 -29.93
N LEU A 163 3.76 71.48 -30.43
CA LEU A 163 2.56 71.11 -29.67
C LEU A 163 2.86 70.24 -28.45
N VAL A 164 3.96 69.48 -28.49
CA VAL A 164 4.39 68.58 -27.40
C VAL A 164 5.70 69.05 -26.78
N THR A 165 6.66 69.48 -27.60
CA THR A 165 8.03 69.78 -27.14
C THR A 165 8.15 71.12 -26.41
N LYS A 166 7.17 72.02 -26.54
CA LYS A 166 7.20 73.34 -25.89
C LYS A 166 7.32 73.26 -24.38
N ASP A 167 6.48 72.44 -23.74
CA ASP A 167 6.46 72.35 -22.29
C ASP A 167 7.70 71.64 -21.74
N PHE A 168 8.20 70.61 -22.44
CA PHE A 168 9.46 69.94 -22.08
C PHE A 168 10.66 70.87 -22.22
N THR A 169 10.74 71.62 -23.32
CA THR A 169 11.85 72.57 -23.58
C THR A 169 11.87 73.71 -22.57
N LYS A 170 10.70 74.21 -22.15
CA LYS A 170 10.59 75.26 -21.13
C LYS A 170 11.06 74.78 -19.75
N LYS A 171 10.70 73.54 -19.37
CA LYS A 171 11.08 72.93 -18.08
C LYS A 171 12.54 72.50 -18.05
N ASP A 172 13.09 72.08 -19.19
CA ASP A 172 14.45 71.60 -19.32
C ASP A 172 15.06 71.87 -20.71
N PRO A 173 15.64 73.07 -20.92
CA PRO A 173 16.23 73.47 -22.19
C PRO A 173 17.50 72.68 -22.56
N LEU A 174 18.10 71.94 -21.63
CA LEU A 174 19.32 71.14 -21.88
C LEU A 174 19.01 69.64 -22.12
N GLY A 175 17.76 69.24 -21.90
CA GLY A 175 17.30 67.87 -22.04
C GLY A 175 17.97 66.89 -21.06
N ILE A 176 18.29 67.34 -19.84
CA ILE A 176 18.90 66.52 -18.78
C ILE A 176 17.90 65.48 -18.24
N THR A 177 16.62 65.84 -18.15
CA THR A 177 15.50 65.02 -17.68
C THR A 177 15.39 63.71 -18.46
N PHE A 178 15.71 63.73 -19.76
CA PHE A 178 15.72 62.54 -20.60
C PHE A 178 16.80 61.52 -20.20
N LEU A 179 17.87 61.94 -19.53
CA LEU A 179 18.86 61.00 -18.95
C LEU A 179 18.23 60.18 -17.82
N GLY A 180 17.40 60.80 -16.98
CA GLY A 180 16.63 60.14 -15.93
C GLY A 180 15.50 59.25 -16.48
N ILE A 181 14.72 59.75 -17.44
CA ILE A 181 13.66 58.97 -18.11
C ILE A 181 14.24 57.71 -18.78
N LYS A 182 15.46 57.81 -19.34
CA LYS A 182 16.15 56.65 -19.92
C LYS A 182 16.43 55.55 -18.89
N LYS A 183 16.56 55.86 -17.59
CA LYS A 183 16.70 54.85 -16.54
C LYS A 183 15.38 54.15 -16.24
N LEU A 184 14.24 54.82 -16.42
CA LEU A 184 12.92 54.22 -16.27
C LEU A 184 12.66 53.18 -17.38
N ASN A 185 13.22 53.38 -18.57
CA ASN A 185 13.20 52.38 -19.65
C ASN A 185 13.92 51.06 -19.29
N ALA A 186 14.72 51.01 -18.22
CA ALA A 186 15.32 49.77 -17.74
C ALA A 186 14.29 48.81 -17.09
N LEU A 187 13.10 49.30 -16.74
CA LEU A 187 11.99 48.48 -16.24
C LEU A 187 11.20 47.80 -17.37
N ASN A 188 11.28 48.33 -18.60
CA ASN A 188 10.54 47.79 -19.73
C ASN A 188 11.16 46.50 -20.28
N ILE A 189 10.27 45.54 -20.57
CA ILE A 189 10.62 44.21 -21.05
C ILE A 189 10.99 44.30 -22.54
N SER A 190 12.25 43.96 -22.80
CA SER A 190 12.83 43.56 -24.08
C SER A 190 12.85 44.57 -25.24
N LYS A 191 13.77 44.36 -26.17
CA LYS A 191 13.95 45.17 -27.39
C LYS A 191 12.94 44.83 -28.49
N ASP A 192 11.90 44.06 -28.14
CA ASP A 192 11.03 43.32 -29.06
C ASP A 192 9.62 43.91 -29.16
N PHE A 193 9.33 44.95 -28.39
CA PHE A 193 8.07 45.69 -28.43
C PHE A 193 8.31 47.15 -28.84
N LYS A 194 7.32 47.73 -29.52
CA LYS A 194 7.24 49.15 -29.89
C LYS A 194 5.87 49.69 -29.49
N LEU A 195 5.76 51.00 -29.39
CA LEU A 195 4.47 51.68 -29.23
C LEU A 195 3.93 52.07 -30.60
N GLU A 196 2.68 51.72 -30.87
CA GLU A 196 1.95 52.05 -32.09
C GLU A 196 0.52 52.39 -31.72
N ASP A 197 0.03 53.58 -32.11
CA ASP A 197 -1.27 54.14 -31.70
C ASP A 197 -1.53 54.05 -30.18
N ASN A 198 -0.52 54.39 -29.37
CA ASN A 198 -0.58 54.30 -27.91
C ASN A 198 -0.68 52.87 -27.35
N TYR A 199 -0.57 51.83 -28.18
CA TYR A 199 -0.61 50.43 -27.75
C TYR A 199 0.75 49.74 -27.80
N ILE A 200 0.93 48.72 -26.94
CA ILE A 200 2.10 47.84 -26.97
C ILE A 200 1.94 46.83 -28.12
N VAL A 201 2.79 46.95 -29.13
CA VAL A 201 2.80 46.10 -30.32
C VAL A 201 4.16 45.44 -30.48
N THR A 202 4.21 44.21 -30.98
CA THR A 202 5.46 43.54 -31.35
C THR A 202 6.22 44.36 -32.40
N LYS A 203 7.55 44.23 -32.40
CA LYS A 203 8.41 45.01 -33.30
C LYS A 203 8.08 44.84 -34.79
N ASP A 204 7.58 43.67 -35.15
CA ASP A 204 7.11 43.32 -36.50
C ASP A 204 5.72 43.88 -36.83
N GLY A 205 5.03 44.54 -35.90
CA GLY A 205 3.71 45.14 -36.09
C GLY A 205 2.56 44.13 -36.14
N LYS A 206 2.82 42.84 -35.93
CA LYS A 206 1.81 41.79 -36.16
C LYS A 206 0.91 41.51 -34.97
N ASN A 207 1.34 41.83 -33.75
CA ASN A 207 0.60 41.43 -32.55
C ASN A 207 0.54 42.59 -31.55
N LEU A 208 -0.65 42.86 -31.05
CA LEU A 208 -0.91 43.82 -29.99
C LEU A 208 -1.23 43.06 -28.69
N LEU A 209 -0.62 43.48 -27.59
CA LEU A 209 -0.79 42.85 -26.28
C LEU A 209 -1.51 43.77 -25.30
N LEU A 210 -2.53 43.23 -24.63
CA LEU A 210 -3.17 43.84 -23.46
C LEU A 210 -3.06 42.89 -22.26
N PHE A 211 -2.98 43.43 -21.06
CA PHE A 211 -2.89 42.67 -19.82
C PHE A 211 -4.03 43.05 -18.90
N ILE A 212 -4.90 42.09 -18.60
CA ILE A 212 -6.00 42.27 -17.65
C ILE A 212 -5.52 41.76 -16.30
N ASP A 213 -5.61 42.60 -15.29
CA ASP A 213 -5.40 42.27 -13.90
C ASP A 213 -6.75 42.01 -13.22
N PRO A 214 -7.12 40.76 -12.92
CA PRO A 214 -8.40 40.44 -12.30
C PRO A 214 -8.39 40.76 -10.80
N LYS A 215 -9.54 41.21 -10.27
CA LYS A 215 -9.72 41.48 -8.82
C LYS A 215 -9.68 40.20 -7.97
N ASN A 216 -10.07 39.08 -8.56
CA ASN A 216 -10.10 37.78 -7.90
C ASN A 216 -8.84 36.98 -8.26
N LYS A 217 -8.30 36.26 -7.29
CA LYS A 217 -7.14 35.37 -7.49
C LYS A 217 -7.51 34.19 -8.39
N SER A 218 -6.51 33.61 -9.06
CA SER A 218 -6.73 32.47 -9.99
C SER A 218 -7.42 31.26 -9.36
N ASN A 219 -7.20 31.01 -8.07
CA ASN A 219 -7.77 29.88 -7.33
C ASN A 219 -9.23 30.07 -6.88
N ASP A 220 -9.81 31.27 -7.01
CA ASP A 220 -11.23 31.51 -6.73
C ASP A 220 -12.07 31.20 -7.98
N THR A 221 -12.03 29.93 -8.40
CA THR A 221 -12.65 29.41 -9.62
C THR A 221 -14.14 29.75 -9.70
N LYS A 222 -14.85 29.67 -8.59
CA LYS A 222 -16.29 29.95 -8.50
C LYS A 222 -16.62 31.42 -8.84
N LYS A 223 -15.82 32.38 -8.38
CA LYS A 223 -16.05 33.80 -8.74
C LYS A 223 -15.54 34.15 -10.13
N ASN A 224 -14.47 33.49 -10.58
CA ASN A 224 -13.89 33.71 -11.90
C ASN A 224 -14.70 33.08 -13.03
N GLU A 225 -15.51 32.07 -12.75
CA GLU A 225 -16.35 31.39 -13.75
C GLU A 225 -17.21 32.38 -14.54
N ALA A 226 -17.98 33.22 -13.84
CA ALA A 226 -18.84 34.23 -14.49
C ALA A 226 -18.04 35.26 -15.32
N PHE A 227 -16.85 35.63 -14.85
CA PHE A 227 -15.97 36.56 -15.56
C PHE A 227 -15.41 35.94 -16.86
N VAL A 228 -14.92 34.70 -16.79
CA VAL A 228 -14.34 33.99 -17.92
C VAL A 228 -15.39 33.67 -18.99
N ASP A 229 -16.62 33.32 -18.61
CA ASP A 229 -17.72 33.06 -19.54
C ASP A 229 -18.12 34.32 -20.33
N GLN A 230 -18.19 35.47 -19.65
CA GLN A 230 -18.45 36.76 -20.28
C GLN A 230 -17.30 37.19 -21.20
N LEU A 231 -16.05 36.97 -20.77
CA LEU A 231 -14.85 37.25 -21.57
C LEU A 231 -14.79 36.38 -22.83
N ASN A 232 -15.14 35.09 -22.75
CA ASN A 232 -15.25 34.19 -23.89
C ASN A 232 -16.29 34.69 -24.90
N THR A 233 -17.45 35.13 -24.40
CA THR A 233 -18.53 35.67 -25.24
C THR A 233 -18.07 36.93 -25.98
N ILE A 234 -17.34 37.82 -25.31
CA ILE A 234 -16.75 39.02 -25.92
C ILE A 234 -15.71 38.65 -26.99
N LYS A 235 -14.79 37.72 -26.69
CA LYS A 235 -13.82 37.18 -27.65
C LYS A 235 -14.50 36.67 -28.91
N GLU A 236 -15.50 35.82 -28.78
CA GLU A 236 -16.20 35.24 -29.93
C GLU A 236 -16.92 36.30 -30.78
N ASN A 237 -17.54 37.29 -30.14
CA ASN A 237 -18.22 38.37 -30.84
C ASN A 237 -17.24 39.26 -31.62
N ILE A 238 -16.09 39.59 -31.02
CA ILE A 238 -15.05 40.39 -31.69
C ILE A 238 -14.42 39.61 -32.83
N ASN A 239 -14.09 38.33 -32.65
CA ASN A 239 -13.55 37.47 -33.72
C ASN A 239 -14.54 37.29 -34.88
N LYS A 240 -15.85 37.32 -34.61
CA LYS A 240 -16.87 37.34 -35.67
C LYS A 240 -16.92 38.69 -36.37
N GLN A 241 -16.84 39.80 -35.64
CA GLN A 241 -16.90 41.16 -36.18
C GLN A 241 -15.68 41.49 -37.07
N PHE A 242 -14.48 41.11 -36.66
CA PHE A 242 -13.22 41.39 -37.37
C PHE A 242 -12.68 40.19 -38.16
N LYS A 243 -13.56 39.25 -38.54
CA LYS A 243 -13.19 38.02 -39.24
C LYS A 243 -12.36 38.31 -40.50
N GLY A 244 -11.16 37.73 -40.59
CA GLY A 244 -10.23 37.92 -41.71
C GLY A 244 -9.40 39.20 -41.65
N LYS A 245 -9.59 40.04 -40.62
CA LYS A 245 -8.75 41.22 -40.31
C LYS A 245 -7.90 40.97 -39.08
N THR A 246 -8.49 40.50 -37.99
CA THR A 246 -7.78 40.18 -36.74
C THR A 246 -8.28 38.90 -36.11
N GLU A 247 -7.42 38.31 -35.27
CA GLU A 247 -7.79 37.23 -34.36
C GLU A 247 -7.43 37.64 -32.93
N LEU A 248 -8.45 37.76 -32.09
CA LEU A 248 -8.33 37.97 -30.65
C LEU A 248 -8.29 36.62 -29.94
N SER A 249 -7.24 36.42 -29.16
CA SER A 249 -7.06 35.27 -28.27
C SER A 249 -6.60 35.75 -26.90
N TYR A 250 -6.72 34.90 -25.88
CA TYR A 250 -6.18 35.22 -24.57
C TYR A 250 -5.68 33.98 -23.85
N PHE A 251 -4.80 34.20 -22.88
CA PHE A 251 -4.19 33.16 -22.06
C PHE A 251 -3.91 33.69 -20.65
N GLY A 252 -4.11 32.87 -19.62
CA GLY A 252 -3.83 33.26 -18.25
C GLY A 252 -4.26 32.22 -17.23
N SER A 253 -3.63 32.25 -16.05
CA SER A 253 -3.87 31.29 -14.96
C SER A 253 -5.32 31.23 -14.48
N PRO A 254 -6.06 32.36 -14.32
CA PRO A 254 -7.46 32.31 -13.90
C PRO A 254 -8.35 31.55 -14.89
N VAL A 255 -8.08 31.69 -16.19
CA VAL A 255 -8.84 31.03 -17.25
C VAL A 255 -8.58 29.53 -17.25
N ILE A 256 -7.31 29.12 -17.08
CA ILE A 256 -6.92 27.70 -16.98
C ILE A 256 -7.55 27.06 -15.74
N ALA A 257 -7.54 27.77 -14.60
CA ALA A 257 -8.13 27.25 -13.36
C ALA A 257 -9.65 27.03 -13.49
N VAL A 258 -10.37 27.99 -14.08
CA VAL A 258 -11.81 27.83 -14.37
C VAL A 258 -12.06 26.67 -15.33
N ALA A 259 -11.29 26.57 -16.41
CA ALA A 259 -11.44 25.48 -17.38
C ALA A 259 -11.20 24.09 -16.75
N ASN A 260 -10.20 23.96 -15.87
CA ASN A 260 -9.96 22.75 -15.08
C ASN A 260 -11.16 22.42 -14.19
N ALA A 261 -11.62 23.38 -13.37
CA ALA A 261 -12.73 23.17 -12.44
C ALA A 261 -14.03 22.76 -13.16
N GLN A 262 -14.39 23.45 -14.24
CA GLN A 262 -15.56 23.13 -15.06
C GLN A 262 -15.44 21.74 -15.68
N GLN A 263 -14.26 21.38 -16.21
CA GLN A 263 -14.03 20.08 -16.82
C GLN A 263 -14.11 18.95 -15.79
N ILE A 264 -13.50 19.11 -14.61
CA ILE A 264 -13.60 18.16 -13.50
C ILE A 264 -15.07 17.96 -13.10
N LYS A 265 -15.82 19.05 -12.87
CA LYS A 265 -17.23 18.98 -12.48
C LYS A 265 -18.07 18.25 -13.52
N LYS A 266 -17.88 18.57 -14.81
CA LYS A 266 -18.58 17.93 -15.92
C LYS A 266 -18.23 16.46 -16.06
N ASP A 267 -16.95 16.11 -15.94
CA ASP A 267 -16.49 14.73 -16.01
C ASP A 267 -17.04 13.91 -14.83
N ILE A 268 -16.99 14.42 -13.61
CA ILE A 268 -17.58 13.73 -12.44
C ILE A 268 -19.08 13.51 -12.65
N GLN A 269 -19.83 14.53 -13.06
CA GLN A 269 -21.28 14.38 -13.27
C GLN A 269 -21.58 13.31 -14.33
N ASN A 270 -20.91 13.37 -15.48
CA ASN A 270 -21.12 12.41 -16.56
C ASN A 270 -20.72 10.99 -16.15
N THR A 271 -19.55 10.85 -15.53
CA THR A 271 -19.00 9.54 -15.13
C THR A 271 -19.84 8.91 -14.02
N VAL A 272 -20.30 9.68 -13.03
CA VAL A 272 -21.25 9.21 -12.00
C VAL A 272 -22.55 8.73 -12.65
N ILE A 273 -23.14 9.50 -13.56
CA ILE A 273 -24.40 9.10 -14.23
C ILE A 273 -24.18 7.79 -15.01
N ILE A 274 -23.12 7.71 -15.82
CA ILE A 274 -22.78 6.51 -16.60
C ILE A 274 -22.57 5.31 -15.67
N SER A 275 -21.73 5.46 -14.63
CA SER A 275 -21.45 4.45 -13.62
C SER A 275 -22.74 3.95 -12.96
N MET A 276 -23.59 4.86 -12.48
CA MET A 276 -24.85 4.53 -11.80
C MET A 276 -25.82 3.81 -12.73
N THR A 277 -25.97 4.26 -13.98
CA THR A 277 -26.83 3.59 -14.96
C THR A 277 -26.35 2.17 -15.26
N VAL A 278 -25.05 2.00 -15.55
CA VAL A 278 -24.45 0.70 -15.85
C VAL A 278 -24.54 -0.24 -14.65
N LEU A 279 -24.25 0.26 -13.46
CA LEU A 279 -24.36 -0.48 -12.20
C LEU A 279 -25.81 -0.93 -11.95
N LEU A 280 -26.80 -0.04 -12.13
CA LEU A 280 -28.21 -0.37 -11.99
C LEU A 280 -28.61 -1.50 -12.95
N ILE A 281 -28.21 -1.42 -14.22
CA ILE A 281 -28.49 -2.46 -15.23
C ILE A 281 -27.86 -3.80 -14.82
N LEU A 282 -26.60 -3.80 -14.38
CA LEU A 282 -25.91 -5.02 -13.92
C LEU A 282 -26.64 -5.68 -12.75
N LEU A 283 -27.03 -4.88 -11.75
CA LEU A 283 -27.70 -5.38 -10.54
C LEU A 283 -29.13 -5.88 -10.85
N ILE A 284 -29.87 -5.18 -11.72
CA ILE A 284 -31.18 -5.64 -12.20
C ILE A 284 -31.04 -6.97 -12.93
N TYR A 285 -30.04 -7.10 -13.81
CA TYR A 285 -29.77 -8.34 -14.54
C TYR A 285 -29.43 -9.50 -13.59
N TYR A 286 -28.56 -9.28 -12.59
CA TYR A 286 -28.12 -10.34 -11.68
C TYR A 286 -29.22 -10.79 -10.71
N PHE A 287 -29.92 -9.84 -10.07
CA PHE A 287 -30.96 -10.14 -9.08
C PHE A 287 -32.34 -10.36 -9.69
N ARG A 288 -32.54 -10.04 -10.97
CA ARG A 288 -33.81 -10.15 -11.70
C ARG A 288 -34.97 -9.42 -10.99
N ASN A 289 -34.67 -8.31 -10.33
CA ASN A 289 -35.62 -7.51 -9.56
C ASN A 289 -35.19 -6.04 -9.53
N VAL A 290 -36.05 -5.14 -10.00
CA VAL A 290 -35.80 -3.69 -10.09
C VAL A 290 -35.65 -3.02 -8.71
N PHE A 291 -36.24 -3.59 -7.66
CA PHE A 291 -36.15 -3.04 -6.31
C PHE A 291 -34.88 -3.44 -5.55
N THR A 292 -34.23 -4.53 -5.95
CA THR A 292 -33.02 -5.03 -5.25
C THR A 292 -31.85 -4.04 -5.31
N PRO A 293 -31.55 -3.39 -6.45
CA PRO A 293 -30.55 -2.32 -6.47
C PRO A 293 -30.82 -1.20 -5.46
N ILE A 294 -32.09 -0.78 -5.28
CA ILE A 294 -32.44 0.29 -4.31
C ILE A 294 -32.02 -0.11 -2.89
N ILE A 295 -32.24 -1.37 -2.49
CA ILE A 295 -31.81 -1.91 -1.20
C ILE A 295 -30.28 -1.87 -1.08
N VAL A 296 -29.56 -2.15 -2.16
CA VAL A 296 -28.09 -2.15 -2.21
C VAL A 296 -27.50 -0.74 -2.06
N PHE A 297 -28.13 0.29 -2.64
CA PHE A 297 -27.66 1.68 -2.53
C PHE A 297 -27.95 2.32 -1.16
N LEU A 298 -29.02 1.87 -0.47
CA LEU A 298 -29.51 2.53 0.74
C LEU A 298 -28.45 2.63 1.86
N PRO A 299 -27.66 1.58 2.20
CA PRO A 299 -26.58 1.68 3.17
C PRO A 299 -25.51 2.70 2.80
N THR A 300 -25.14 2.77 1.52
CA THR A 300 -24.11 3.70 1.02
C THR A 300 -24.59 5.15 1.16
N VAL A 301 -25.81 5.46 0.69
CA VAL A 301 -26.37 6.82 0.79
C VAL A 301 -26.48 7.27 2.25
N PHE A 302 -26.98 6.40 3.12
CA PHE A 302 -27.06 6.68 4.55
C PHE A 302 -25.68 6.95 5.16
N SER A 303 -24.67 6.17 4.77
CA SER A 303 -23.31 6.29 5.30
C SER A 303 -22.60 7.56 4.81
N VAL A 304 -22.84 7.98 3.56
CA VAL A 304 -22.33 9.26 3.04
C VAL A 304 -22.93 10.43 3.81
N LEU A 305 -24.26 10.45 4.02
CA LEU A 305 -24.92 11.50 4.80
C LEU A 305 -24.39 11.56 6.24
N LEU A 306 -24.19 10.40 6.86
CA LEU A 306 -23.65 10.30 8.21
C LEU A 306 -22.18 10.73 8.26
N ALA A 307 -21.36 10.37 7.27
CA ALA A 307 -19.97 10.80 7.17
C ALA A 307 -19.85 12.32 7.00
N LEU A 308 -20.72 12.92 6.17
CA LEU A 308 -20.81 14.38 6.03
C LEU A 308 -21.24 15.04 7.35
N MET A 309 -22.23 14.49 8.06
CA MET A 309 -22.60 14.99 9.39
C MET A 309 -21.42 14.94 10.36
N ILE A 310 -20.64 13.85 10.39
CA ILE A 310 -19.47 13.73 11.25
C ILE A 310 -18.40 14.77 10.86
N LEU A 311 -18.12 14.93 9.57
CA LEU A 311 -17.13 15.89 9.09
C LEU A 311 -17.50 17.34 9.41
N TYR A 312 -18.79 17.69 9.38
CA TYR A 312 -19.28 19.01 9.79
C TYR A 312 -18.85 19.36 11.23
N PHE A 313 -18.77 18.38 12.13
CA PHE A 313 -18.33 18.61 13.51
C PHE A 313 -16.80 18.56 13.69
N ILE A 314 -16.05 18.06 12.71
CA ILE A 314 -14.58 17.93 12.78
C ILE A 314 -13.89 19.10 12.07
N LYS A 315 -14.47 19.62 10.98
CA LYS A 315 -13.85 20.57 10.05
C LYS A 315 -14.81 21.71 9.69
N ASP A 316 -14.30 22.94 9.67
CA ASP A 316 -15.06 24.12 9.24
C ASP A 316 -15.29 24.18 7.72
N LYS A 317 -14.32 23.65 6.95
CA LYS A 317 -14.32 23.61 5.48
C LYS A 317 -13.74 22.28 5.01
N ILE A 318 -14.24 21.80 3.87
CA ILE A 318 -13.80 20.54 3.25
C ILE A 318 -13.45 20.81 1.79
N SER A 319 -12.35 20.24 1.30
CA SER A 319 -12.01 20.35 -0.13
C SER A 319 -13.11 19.76 -1.02
N ALA A 320 -13.58 20.50 -2.04
CA ALA A 320 -14.53 20.01 -3.03
C ALA A 320 -13.97 18.83 -3.85
N ILE A 321 -12.65 18.70 -3.94
CA ILE A 321 -11.97 17.59 -4.63
C ILE A 321 -12.24 16.27 -3.89
N SER A 322 -12.45 16.28 -2.58
CA SER A 322 -12.76 15.04 -1.83
C SER A 322 -14.10 14.42 -2.21
N LEU A 323 -15.08 15.24 -2.61
CA LEU A 323 -16.39 14.78 -3.11
C LEU A 323 -16.28 14.05 -4.46
N SER A 324 -15.30 14.41 -5.30
CA SER A 324 -15.10 13.77 -6.62
C SER A 324 -14.83 12.27 -6.50
N VAL A 325 -14.12 11.86 -5.45
CA VAL A 325 -13.84 10.45 -5.14
C VAL A 325 -15.08 9.74 -4.57
N GLY A 326 -16.10 10.47 -4.13
CA GLY A 326 -17.40 9.90 -3.74
C GLY A 326 -18.02 9.03 -4.83
N ALA A 327 -17.79 9.35 -6.11
CA ALA A 327 -18.21 8.53 -7.25
C ALA A 327 -17.60 7.12 -7.24
N ILE A 328 -16.28 7.06 -6.97
CA ILE A 328 -15.51 5.82 -6.86
C ILE A 328 -15.91 5.05 -5.60
N LEU A 329 -16.11 5.80 -4.51
CA LEU A 329 -16.47 5.27 -3.21
C LEU A 329 -17.80 4.52 -3.26
N ILE A 330 -18.78 5.03 -4.01
CA ILE A 330 -20.07 4.35 -4.22
C ILE A 330 -19.88 2.94 -4.78
N GLY A 331 -18.96 2.74 -5.73
CA GLY A 331 -18.65 1.42 -6.28
C GLY A 331 -18.17 0.45 -5.20
N ILE A 332 -17.24 0.89 -4.36
CA ILE A 332 -16.62 0.10 -3.29
C ILE A 332 -17.61 -0.18 -2.16
N THR A 333 -18.35 0.84 -1.70
CA THR A 333 -19.21 0.72 -0.51
C THR A 333 -20.46 -0.11 -0.74
N ILE A 334 -20.88 -0.24 -1.99
CA ILE A 334 -21.99 -1.11 -2.41
C ILE A 334 -21.64 -2.58 -2.29
N ASP A 335 -20.36 -2.93 -2.43
CA ASP A 335 -19.91 -4.31 -2.44
C ASP A 335 -20.26 -5.03 -1.13
N TYR A 336 -20.25 -4.33 0.02
CA TYR A 336 -20.71 -4.88 1.30
C TYR A 336 -22.16 -5.38 1.23
N ALA A 337 -23.07 -4.59 0.65
CA ALA A 337 -24.44 -5.02 0.46
C ALA A 337 -24.49 -6.21 -0.51
N LEU A 338 -23.72 -6.18 -1.60
CA LEU A 338 -23.68 -7.29 -2.56
C LEU A 338 -23.18 -8.61 -1.95
N HIS A 339 -22.20 -8.54 -1.05
CA HIS A 339 -21.74 -9.69 -0.26
C HIS A 339 -22.86 -10.30 0.58
N ILE A 340 -23.61 -9.45 1.29
CA ILE A 340 -24.75 -9.89 2.11
C ILE A 340 -25.84 -10.52 1.23
N LEU A 341 -26.27 -9.84 0.16
CA LEU A 341 -27.35 -10.34 -0.71
C LEU A 341 -26.97 -11.64 -1.42
N THR A 342 -25.73 -11.76 -1.90
CA THR A 342 -25.28 -12.95 -2.64
C THR A 342 -25.26 -14.17 -1.73
N HIS A 343 -24.77 -14.03 -0.49
CA HIS A 343 -24.82 -15.09 0.51
C HIS A 343 -26.25 -15.41 0.93
N TYR A 344 -27.09 -14.39 1.18
CA TYR A 344 -28.47 -14.60 1.60
C TYR A 344 -29.33 -15.24 0.50
N LYS A 345 -29.01 -14.98 -0.77
CA LYS A 345 -29.64 -15.64 -1.93
C LYS A 345 -29.31 -17.15 -2.00
N HIS A 346 -28.13 -17.56 -1.54
CA HIS A 346 -27.70 -18.96 -1.55
C HIS A 346 -28.04 -19.71 -0.26
N ASN A 347 -28.09 -19.01 0.87
CA ASN A 347 -28.41 -19.56 2.18
C ASN A 347 -29.51 -18.74 2.85
N ASN A 348 -30.70 -19.32 3.01
CA ASN A 348 -31.87 -18.63 3.55
C ASN A 348 -31.87 -18.50 5.08
N ASN A 349 -30.84 -18.98 5.78
CA ASN A 349 -30.73 -18.89 7.24
C ASN A 349 -30.02 -17.60 7.68
N ILE A 350 -30.73 -16.75 8.42
CA ILE A 350 -30.22 -15.45 8.90
C ILE A 350 -29.05 -15.59 9.89
N GLU A 351 -29.08 -16.60 10.76
CA GLU A 351 -28.02 -16.80 11.75
C GLU A 351 -26.74 -17.29 11.08
N GLU A 352 -26.86 -18.22 10.14
CA GLU A 352 -25.73 -18.72 9.35
C GLU A 352 -25.16 -17.62 8.46
N LEU A 353 -26.02 -16.78 7.85
CA LEU A 353 -25.60 -15.58 7.15
C LEU A 353 -24.71 -14.71 8.04
N TYR A 354 -25.21 -14.23 9.18
CA TYR A 354 -24.40 -13.37 10.05
C TYR A 354 -23.12 -14.04 10.55
N LYS A 355 -23.13 -15.35 10.83
CA LYS A 355 -21.90 -16.08 11.19
C LYS A 355 -20.86 -16.03 10.07
N GLU A 356 -21.28 -16.24 8.82
CA GLU A 356 -20.39 -16.25 7.65
C GLU A 356 -19.86 -14.87 7.28
N ILE A 357 -20.74 -13.87 7.19
CA ILE A 357 -20.41 -12.60 6.51
C ILE A 357 -20.03 -11.45 7.45
N THR A 358 -20.32 -11.52 8.75
CA THR A 358 -20.03 -10.40 9.66
C THR A 358 -18.53 -10.12 9.77
N GLN A 359 -17.73 -11.16 10.04
CA GLN A 359 -16.29 -11.01 10.20
C GLN A 359 -15.59 -10.55 8.91
N PRO A 360 -15.83 -11.13 7.71
CA PRO A 360 -15.21 -10.63 6.49
C PRO A 360 -15.56 -9.18 6.23
N ILE A 361 -16.84 -8.82 6.30
CA ILE A 361 -17.31 -7.47 5.94
C ILE A 361 -16.69 -6.41 6.84
N ILE A 362 -16.63 -6.65 8.15
CA ILE A 362 -16.02 -5.70 9.10
C ILE A 362 -14.50 -5.65 8.93
N LEU A 363 -13.84 -6.78 8.67
CA LEU A 363 -12.39 -6.82 8.45
C LEU A 363 -12.01 -6.09 7.16
N SER A 364 -12.69 -6.42 6.06
CA SER A 364 -12.57 -5.78 4.75
C SER A 364 -12.77 -4.27 4.87
N SER A 365 -13.89 -3.83 5.45
CA SER A 365 -14.13 -2.39 5.59
C SER A 365 -13.13 -1.69 6.51
N ALA A 366 -12.63 -2.38 7.54
CA ALA A 366 -11.59 -1.84 8.39
C ALA A 366 -10.26 -1.69 7.65
N THR A 367 -9.84 -2.66 6.83
CA THR A 367 -8.58 -2.56 6.08
C THR A 367 -8.65 -1.46 5.01
N THR A 368 -9.76 -1.39 4.26
CA THR A 368 -9.99 -0.30 3.30
C THR A 368 -10.04 1.07 3.99
N ALA A 369 -10.77 1.19 5.11
CA ALA A 369 -10.89 2.45 5.85
C ALA A 369 -9.54 2.90 6.42
N VAL A 370 -8.76 1.98 6.99
CA VAL A 370 -7.42 2.27 7.52
C VAL A 370 -6.45 2.65 6.39
N SER A 371 -6.56 2.05 5.21
CA SER A 371 -5.77 2.44 4.03
C SER A 371 -6.05 3.90 3.63
N PHE A 372 -7.32 4.32 3.57
CA PHE A 372 -7.67 5.73 3.33
C PHE A 372 -7.23 6.64 4.47
N LEU A 373 -7.33 6.19 5.72
CA LEU A 373 -6.92 6.98 6.89
C LEU A 373 -5.42 7.30 6.88
N CYS A 374 -4.60 6.48 6.23
CA CYS A 374 -3.16 6.75 6.05
C CYS A 374 -2.90 8.05 5.26
N LEU A 375 -3.85 8.54 4.46
CA LEU A 375 -3.73 9.83 3.78
C LEU A 375 -3.63 11.03 4.74
N ILE A 376 -4.03 10.86 6.01
CA ILE A 376 -3.84 11.89 7.06
C ILE A 376 -2.36 12.24 7.24
N PHE A 377 -1.45 11.31 6.98
CA PHE A 377 0.00 11.52 7.10
C PHE A 377 0.61 12.28 5.93
N VAL A 378 -0.14 12.52 4.85
CA VAL A 378 0.32 13.32 3.71
C VAL A 378 0.22 14.81 4.06
N ARG A 379 1.14 15.63 3.54
CA ARG A 379 1.21 17.08 3.81
C ARG A 379 0.17 17.93 3.05
N SER A 380 -0.75 17.29 2.32
CA SER A 380 -1.79 17.92 1.49
C SER A 380 -3.14 17.91 2.21
N GLU A 381 -3.74 19.08 2.46
CA GLU A 381 -5.03 19.16 3.17
C GLU A 381 -6.17 18.51 2.37
N ALA A 382 -6.19 18.70 1.05
CA ALA A 382 -7.20 18.08 0.19
C ALA A 382 -7.19 16.54 0.26
N LEU A 383 -5.99 15.94 0.35
CA LEU A 383 -5.84 14.49 0.50
C LEU A 383 -6.16 13.99 1.91
N LYS A 384 -5.90 14.79 2.95
CA LYS A 384 -6.35 14.46 4.31
C LYS A 384 -7.88 14.44 4.41
N ASP A 385 -8.54 15.45 3.86
CA ASP A 385 -9.99 15.54 3.82
C ASP A 385 -10.59 14.37 3.04
N LEU A 386 -9.97 14.00 1.91
CA LEU A 386 -10.31 12.81 1.14
C LEU A 386 -10.19 11.52 1.97
N GLY A 387 -9.05 11.31 2.64
CA GLY A 387 -8.82 10.12 3.47
C GLY A 387 -9.79 9.99 4.63
N LEU A 388 -10.12 11.11 5.28
CA LEU A 388 -11.08 11.14 6.38
C LEU A 388 -12.50 10.84 5.89
N PHE A 389 -12.95 11.49 4.81
CA PHE A 389 -14.26 11.21 4.22
C PHE A 389 -14.40 9.76 3.75
N ALA A 390 -13.41 9.24 3.03
CA ALA A 390 -13.44 7.89 2.50
C ALA A 390 -13.41 6.84 3.63
N SER A 391 -12.52 6.99 4.61
CA SER A 391 -12.40 6.03 5.73
C SER A 391 -13.68 5.92 6.57
N ILE A 392 -14.28 7.06 6.95
CA ILE A 392 -15.52 7.09 7.72
C ILE A 392 -16.66 6.46 6.91
N THR A 393 -16.81 6.84 5.64
CA THR A 393 -17.90 6.35 4.78
C THR A 393 -17.81 4.85 4.55
N VAL A 394 -16.62 4.31 4.27
CA VAL A 394 -16.38 2.89 4.03
C VAL A 394 -16.73 2.05 5.25
N PHE A 395 -16.22 2.44 6.42
CA PHE A 395 -16.47 1.70 7.66
C PHE A 395 -17.96 1.74 8.03
N LEU A 396 -18.58 2.92 7.97
CA LEU A 396 -20.01 3.08 8.23
C LEU A 396 -20.88 2.32 7.22
N SER A 397 -20.52 2.28 5.93
CA SER A 397 -21.28 1.52 4.93
C SER A 397 -21.35 0.05 5.26
N SER A 398 -20.27 -0.54 5.76
CA SER A 398 -20.26 -1.95 6.17
C SER A 398 -21.21 -2.23 7.34
N ILE A 399 -21.23 -1.36 8.35
CA ILE A 399 -22.12 -1.47 9.52
C ILE A 399 -23.58 -1.25 9.10
N SER A 400 -23.84 -0.20 8.32
CA SER A 400 -25.16 0.10 7.78
C SER A 400 -25.66 -1.02 6.87
N ALA A 401 -24.80 -1.65 6.07
CA ALA A 401 -25.17 -2.77 5.22
C ALA A 401 -25.58 -3.98 6.07
N LEU A 402 -24.81 -4.35 7.09
CA LEU A 402 -25.16 -5.44 8.02
C LEU A 402 -26.48 -5.21 8.77
N ILE A 403 -26.87 -3.96 9.01
CA ILE A 403 -28.14 -3.63 9.69
C ILE A 403 -29.32 -3.54 8.71
N ILE A 404 -29.16 -2.81 7.59
CA ILE A 404 -30.26 -2.44 6.69
C ILE A 404 -30.61 -3.58 5.72
N VAL A 405 -29.60 -4.22 5.12
CA VAL A 405 -29.83 -5.17 4.04
C VAL A 405 -30.65 -6.38 4.49
N PRO A 406 -30.31 -7.10 5.56
CA PRO A 406 -31.06 -8.30 5.96
C PRO A 406 -32.49 -8.00 6.40
N GLN A 407 -32.80 -6.75 6.78
CA GLN A 407 -34.15 -6.32 7.15
C GLN A 407 -35.06 -6.09 5.95
N LEU A 408 -34.50 -5.61 4.84
CA LEU A 408 -35.25 -5.21 3.65
C LEU A 408 -35.28 -6.30 2.57
N TYR A 409 -34.22 -7.11 2.48
CA TYR A 409 -34.15 -8.20 1.51
C TYR A 409 -34.58 -9.52 2.13
N HIS A 410 -35.55 -10.19 1.51
CA HIS A 410 -35.96 -11.55 1.87
C HIS A 410 -35.86 -12.44 0.61
N PRO A 411 -35.00 -13.46 0.59
CA PRO A 411 -34.89 -14.35 -0.56
C PRO A 411 -36.19 -15.15 -0.73
N LYS A 412 -36.66 -15.30 -1.98
CA LYS A 412 -37.78 -16.19 -2.28
C LYS A 412 -37.32 -17.64 -2.01
N LYS A 413 -38.03 -18.37 -1.13
CA LYS A 413 -37.85 -19.84 -1.00
C LYS A 413 -38.02 -20.46 -2.39
N LYS A 414 -36.94 -21.03 -2.95
CA LYS A 414 -36.98 -21.76 -4.22
C LYS A 414 -36.84 -23.25 -3.95
N GLU A 415 -37.83 -24.02 -4.39
CA GLU A 415 -37.75 -25.46 -4.59
C GLU A 415 -37.19 -25.70 -6.00
N GLY A 416 -35.88 -25.96 -6.13
CA GLY A 416 -35.25 -26.31 -7.41
C GLY A 416 -33.81 -25.79 -7.60
N LYS A 417 -33.09 -26.32 -8.61
CA LYS A 417 -31.72 -25.91 -8.95
C LYS A 417 -31.67 -24.40 -9.28
N LEU A 418 -30.70 -23.70 -8.69
CA LEU A 418 -30.41 -22.30 -8.98
C LEU A 418 -30.17 -22.14 -10.49
N SER A 419 -30.91 -21.23 -11.14
CA SER A 419 -30.63 -20.86 -12.53
C SER A 419 -29.28 -20.15 -12.57
N THR A 420 -28.27 -20.79 -13.15
CA THR A 420 -26.92 -20.25 -13.25
C THR A 420 -26.86 -19.13 -14.28
N ASN A 421 -26.64 -17.89 -13.83
CA ASN A 421 -26.31 -16.79 -14.75
C ASN A 421 -24.83 -16.87 -15.15
N PHE A 422 -24.41 -16.05 -16.12
CA PHE A 422 -23.01 -15.96 -16.55
C PHE A 422 -22.03 -15.68 -15.39
N ILE A 423 -22.42 -14.81 -14.45
CA ILE A 423 -21.62 -14.50 -13.26
C ILE A 423 -21.44 -15.74 -12.36
N ASP A 424 -22.50 -16.53 -12.18
CA ASP A 424 -22.43 -17.77 -11.39
C ASP A 424 -21.57 -18.84 -12.10
N ALA A 425 -21.57 -18.86 -13.43
CA ALA A 425 -20.71 -19.75 -14.22
C ALA A 425 -19.22 -19.40 -14.09
N ILE A 426 -18.88 -18.10 -14.10
CA ILE A 426 -17.52 -17.61 -13.83
C ILE A 426 -17.10 -17.93 -12.39
N GLY A 427 -17.98 -17.70 -11.40
CA GLY A 427 -17.66 -17.92 -9.98
C GLY A 427 -17.48 -19.39 -9.60
N SER A 428 -18.19 -20.30 -10.28
CA SER A 428 -18.07 -21.75 -10.07
C SER A 428 -16.90 -22.40 -10.81
N TYR A 429 -16.21 -21.69 -11.70
CA TYR A 429 -15.06 -22.23 -12.43
C TYR A 429 -13.87 -22.52 -11.47
N PRO A 430 -13.24 -23.70 -11.54
CA PRO A 430 -12.14 -24.07 -10.66
C PRO A 430 -10.78 -23.56 -11.15
N TYR A 431 -10.56 -22.24 -11.09
CA TYR A 431 -9.32 -21.56 -11.53
C TYR A 431 -8.05 -22.20 -10.99
N GLU A 432 -8.07 -22.66 -9.73
CA GLU A 432 -6.93 -23.24 -9.04
C GLU A 432 -6.53 -24.63 -9.56
N LYS A 433 -7.35 -25.25 -10.40
CA LYS A 433 -7.06 -26.54 -11.06
C LYS A 433 -6.56 -26.35 -12.50
N ASN A 434 -6.70 -25.16 -13.08
CA ASN A 434 -6.30 -24.88 -14.45
C ASN A 434 -4.78 -24.61 -14.51
N LYS A 435 -4.00 -25.66 -14.85
CA LYS A 435 -2.53 -25.56 -14.95
C LYS A 435 -2.05 -24.51 -15.97
N PRO A 436 -2.59 -24.44 -17.21
CA PRO A 436 -2.26 -23.36 -18.14
C PRO A 436 -2.41 -21.96 -17.55
N LEU A 437 -3.51 -21.71 -16.83
CA LEU A 437 -3.75 -20.41 -16.20
C LEU A 437 -2.72 -20.09 -15.12
N ILE A 438 -2.40 -21.07 -14.25
CA ILE A 438 -1.38 -20.91 -13.20
C ILE A 438 0.00 -20.63 -13.81
N ILE A 439 0.38 -21.38 -14.86
CA ILE A 439 1.66 -21.19 -15.57
C ILE A 439 1.70 -19.81 -16.23
N GLY A 440 0.63 -19.43 -16.95
CA GLY A 440 0.52 -18.11 -17.58
C GLY A 440 0.64 -16.96 -16.57
N CYS A 441 -0.09 -17.03 -15.46
CA CYS A 441 0.04 -16.06 -14.37
C CYS A 441 1.47 -16.01 -13.83
N SER A 442 2.10 -17.17 -13.62
CA SER A 442 3.47 -17.24 -13.11
C SER A 442 4.48 -16.63 -14.07
N VAL A 443 4.32 -16.82 -15.38
CA VAL A 443 5.17 -16.20 -16.42
C VAL A 443 5.00 -14.68 -16.42
N VAL A 444 3.75 -14.18 -16.37
CA VAL A 444 3.48 -12.74 -16.31
C VAL A 444 4.10 -12.12 -15.05
N ILE A 445 3.96 -12.77 -13.90
CA ILE A 445 4.60 -12.33 -12.65
C ILE A 445 6.11 -12.25 -12.80
N ILE A 446 6.75 -13.27 -13.39
CA ILE A 446 8.19 -13.29 -13.61
C ILE A 446 8.61 -12.15 -14.55
N ALA A 447 7.87 -11.90 -15.64
CA ALA A 447 8.13 -10.78 -16.53
C ALA A 447 8.00 -9.42 -15.80
N CYS A 448 6.93 -9.23 -15.02
CA CYS A 448 6.70 -8.03 -14.24
C CYS A 448 7.75 -7.80 -13.13
N LEU A 449 8.38 -8.86 -12.60
CA LEU A 449 9.49 -8.73 -11.64
C LEU A 449 10.72 -8.03 -12.24
N PHE A 450 10.90 -8.06 -13.57
CA PHE A 450 11.95 -7.27 -14.23
C PHE A 450 11.52 -5.82 -14.50
N GLY A 451 10.22 -5.59 -14.73
CA GLY A 451 9.67 -4.27 -15.07
C GLY A 451 9.35 -3.37 -13.87
N PHE A 452 8.89 -3.92 -12.74
CA PHE A 452 8.27 -3.11 -11.67
C PHE A 452 9.18 -2.05 -11.06
N ARG A 453 10.51 -2.26 -11.07
CA ARG A 453 11.50 -1.28 -10.56
C ARG A 453 11.76 -0.12 -11.51
N HIS A 454 11.35 -0.24 -12.77
CA HIS A 454 11.64 0.72 -13.84
C HIS A 454 10.43 1.61 -14.18
N VAL A 455 9.33 1.51 -13.43
CA VAL A 455 8.16 2.40 -13.61
C VAL A 455 8.57 3.84 -13.32
N GLY A 456 8.38 4.71 -14.32
CA GLY A 456 8.61 6.14 -14.19
C GLY A 456 7.56 6.83 -13.33
N PHE A 457 7.92 8.01 -12.80
CA PHE A 457 6.98 8.93 -12.16
C PHE A 457 6.95 10.21 -12.99
N ASN A 458 5.77 10.67 -13.41
CA ASN A 458 5.63 11.91 -14.15
C ASN A 458 5.95 13.10 -13.21
N GLU A 459 7.01 13.84 -13.54
CA GLU A 459 7.54 14.96 -12.74
C GLU A 459 7.05 16.33 -13.26
N ASP A 460 6.04 16.38 -14.12
CA ASP A 460 5.40 17.62 -14.59
C ASP A 460 3.94 17.72 -14.12
N ILE A 461 3.65 18.69 -13.25
CA ILE A 461 2.27 18.99 -12.81
C ILE A 461 1.44 19.56 -13.97
N GLY A 462 2.07 20.25 -14.92
CA GLY A 462 1.42 20.86 -16.07
C GLY A 462 0.66 19.84 -16.92
N ASP A 463 1.23 18.65 -17.10
CA ASP A 463 0.62 17.53 -17.84
C ASP A 463 -0.69 17.01 -17.20
N LEU A 464 -0.89 17.29 -15.91
CA LEU A 464 -2.10 16.89 -15.18
C LEU A 464 -3.24 17.89 -15.36
N ASN A 465 -2.94 19.11 -15.83
CA ASN A 465 -3.94 20.13 -16.07
C ASN A 465 -4.69 19.87 -17.39
N TYR A 466 -5.99 20.05 -17.34
CA TYR A 466 -6.81 20.20 -18.52
C TYR A 466 -6.66 21.61 -19.10
N ILE A 467 -6.04 21.70 -20.26
CA ILE A 467 -5.94 22.93 -21.05
C ILE A 467 -6.78 22.77 -22.33
N PRO A 468 -7.88 23.51 -22.49
CA PRO A 468 -8.63 23.59 -23.73
C PRO A 468 -7.76 23.84 -24.96
N LYS A 469 -8.14 23.28 -26.11
CA LYS A 469 -7.34 23.38 -27.35
C LYS A 469 -7.07 24.83 -27.77
N ASP A 470 -8.04 25.72 -27.60
CA ASP A 470 -7.91 27.14 -27.93
C ASP A 470 -6.90 27.84 -27.00
N LEU A 471 -6.93 27.55 -25.70
CA LEU A 471 -5.96 28.09 -24.74
C LEU A 471 -4.54 27.55 -24.96
N LYS A 472 -4.39 26.28 -25.38
CA LYS A 472 -3.08 25.71 -25.73
C LYS A 472 -2.50 26.36 -26.99
N ILE A 473 -3.34 26.78 -27.93
CA ILE A 473 -2.91 27.57 -29.09
C ILE A 473 -2.50 28.98 -28.63
N SER A 474 -3.29 29.63 -27.78
CA SER A 474 -2.95 30.94 -27.21
C SER A 474 -1.62 30.92 -26.43
N GLU A 475 -1.35 29.83 -25.69
CA GLU A 475 -0.09 29.58 -24.99
C GLU A 475 1.09 29.55 -25.97
N ALA A 476 1.00 28.69 -27.00
CA ALA A 476 2.03 28.57 -28.02
C ALA A 476 2.23 29.87 -28.83
N LYS A 477 1.17 30.67 -29.02
CA LYS A 477 1.27 32.02 -29.60
C LYS A 477 2.08 32.92 -28.66
N LEU A 478 1.71 33.00 -27.39
CA LEU A 478 2.41 33.82 -26.40
C LEU A 478 3.89 33.46 -26.25
N GLU A 479 4.22 32.16 -26.26
CA GLU A 479 5.59 31.65 -26.23
C GLU A 479 6.43 32.10 -27.42
N LYS A 480 5.83 32.21 -28.61
CA LYS A 480 6.50 32.71 -29.81
C LYS A 480 6.66 34.22 -29.84
N LEU A 481 5.69 34.96 -29.28
CA LEU A 481 5.64 36.42 -29.32
C LEU A 481 6.57 37.09 -28.31
N SER A 482 7.01 36.34 -27.31
CA SER A 482 7.76 36.93 -26.23
C SER A 482 8.66 35.91 -25.54
N ASP A 483 9.89 36.33 -25.24
CA ASP A 483 10.69 35.67 -24.21
C ASP A 483 10.08 35.86 -22.79
N ILE A 484 8.86 36.40 -22.65
CA ILE A 484 8.16 36.59 -21.35
C ILE A 484 7.81 35.23 -20.74
N THR A 485 7.74 34.18 -21.55
CA THR A 485 7.52 32.79 -21.13
C THR A 485 8.83 32.01 -20.90
N SER A 486 9.99 32.56 -21.29
CA SER A 486 11.28 31.89 -21.11
C SER A 486 11.64 31.73 -19.62
N LYS A 487 12.32 30.62 -19.28
CA LYS A 487 12.75 30.17 -17.92
C LYS A 487 13.42 31.29 -17.11
N SER A 488 12.61 32.16 -16.50
CA SER A 488 13.06 33.32 -15.73
C SER A 488 13.06 32.96 -14.24
N ILE A 489 14.10 33.40 -13.54
CA ILE A 489 14.26 33.22 -12.10
C ILE A 489 13.80 34.51 -11.42
N TYR A 490 12.85 34.40 -10.50
CA TYR A 490 12.43 35.52 -9.67
C TYR A 490 13.33 35.61 -8.45
N THR A 491 14.03 36.71 -8.25
CA THR A 491 14.81 36.93 -7.03
C THR A 491 14.11 37.97 -6.16
N ILE A 492 13.66 37.58 -4.98
CA ILE A 492 12.83 38.38 -4.08
C ILE A 492 13.64 38.80 -2.84
N SER A 493 13.73 40.10 -2.62
CA SER A 493 14.19 40.68 -1.34
C SER A 493 12.98 40.88 -0.43
N TYR A 494 13.12 40.65 0.87
CA TYR A 494 12.00 40.79 1.82
C TYR A 494 12.43 41.45 3.13
N GLY A 495 11.48 42.03 3.87
CA GLY A 495 11.72 42.71 5.14
C GLY A 495 10.44 42.98 5.92
N ASN A 496 10.58 43.37 7.20
CA ASN A 496 9.46 43.77 8.06
C ASN A 496 9.14 45.27 7.96
N SER A 497 9.94 46.01 7.19
CA SER A 497 9.68 47.38 6.78
C SER A 497 9.99 47.57 5.29
N GLU A 498 9.37 48.59 4.70
CA GLU A 498 9.62 49.01 3.32
C GLU A 498 11.11 49.29 3.10
N GLU A 499 11.75 50.05 4.00
CA GLU A 499 13.15 50.41 3.90
C GLU A 499 14.10 49.21 4.02
N GLU A 500 13.78 48.22 4.86
CA GLU A 500 14.56 46.99 4.97
C GLU A 500 14.53 46.21 3.65
N ALA A 501 13.34 46.06 3.05
CA ALA A 501 13.16 45.36 1.79
C ALA A 501 13.84 46.10 0.62
N LEU A 502 13.72 47.44 0.55
CA LEU A 502 14.36 48.28 -0.48
C LEU A 502 15.88 48.33 -0.34
N THR A 503 16.41 48.38 0.88
CA THR A 503 17.86 48.33 1.15
C THR A 503 18.46 47.01 0.67
N ARG A 504 17.84 45.87 1.05
CA ARG A 504 18.24 44.54 0.56
C ARG A 504 18.14 44.44 -0.96
N ASN A 505 17.08 44.99 -1.54
CA ASN A 505 16.89 44.99 -2.99
C ASN A 505 17.95 45.82 -3.72
N SER A 506 18.40 46.93 -3.15
CA SER A 506 19.46 47.78 -3.74
C SER A 506 20.80 47.03 -3.75
N GLN A 507 21.10 46.28 -2.69
CA GLN A 507 22.27 45.39 -2.65
C GLN A 507 22.17 44.26 -3.68
N LEU A 508 20.99 43.64 -3.80
CA LEU A 508 20.74 42.59 -4.77
C LEU A 508 20.85 43.11 -6.22
N SER A 509 20.29 44.27 -6.53
CA SER A 509 20.40 44.91 -7.85
C SER A 509 21.86 45.14 -8.25
N SER A 510 22.68 45.61 -7.30
CA SER A 510 24.12 45.79 -7.52
C SER A 510 24.85 44.47 -7.81
N PHE A 511 24.47 43.39 -7.12
CA PHE A 511 24.98 42.05 -7.40
C PHE A 511 24.56 41.56 -8.79
N LEU A 512 23.28 41.71 -9.16
CA LEU A 512 22.77 41.32 -10.48
C LEU A 512 23.47 42.08 -11.61
N GLU A 513 23.70 43.38 -11.45
CA GLU A 513 24.44 44.19 -12.42
C GLU A 513 25.88 43.69 -12.62
N LYS A 514 26.55 43.26 -11.54
CA LYS A 514 27.88 42.65 -11.61
C LYS A 514 27.86 41.31 -12.34
N GLU A 515 26.93 40.44 -11.98
CA GLU A 515 26.79 39.12 -12.60
C GLU A 515 26.43 39.21 -14.10
N LYS A 516 25.71 40.26 -14.51
CA LYS A 516 25.43 40.56 -15.92
C LYS A 516 26.70 40.96 -16.66
N LYS A 517 27.52 41.84 -16.07
CA LYS A 517 28.82 42.25 -16.66
C LYS A 517 29.79 41.08 -16.78
N ASP A 518 29.76 40.16 -15.82
CA ASP A 518 30.59 38.95 -15.80
C ASP A 518 30.05 37.84 -16.76
N GLY A 519 28.95 38.09 -17.47
CA GLY A 519 28.35 37.13 -18.42
C GLY A 519 27.78 35.87 -17.76
N LYS A 520 27.46 35.93 -16.47
CA LYS A 520 26.86 34.81 -15.71
C LYS A 520 25.35 34.80 -15.83
N ILE A 521 24.72 35.97 -15.96
CA ILE A 521 23.31 36.13 -16.28
C ILE A 521 23.15 36.88 -17.62
N LEU A 522 22.05 36.59 -18.34
CA LEU A 522 21.77 37.17 -19.67
C LEU A 522 21.16 38.56 -19.55
N SER A 523 20.18 38.71 -18.65
CA SER A 523 19.50 39.98 -18.38
C SER A 523 18.85 39.94 -17.01
N TYR A 524 18.53 41.12 -16.45
CA TYR A 524 17.71 41.23 -15.26
C TYR A 524 16.86 42.50 -15.31
N ASN A 525 15.74 42.48 -14.61
CA ASN A 525 14.83 43.59 -14.38
C ASN A 525 14.68 43.77 -12.87
N SER A 526 15.01 44.96 -12.36
CA SER A 526 14.98 45.27 -10.93
C SER A 526 14.47 46.68 -10.68
N LEU A 527 13.64 46.84 -9.64
CA LEU A 527 13.28 48.16 -9.11
C LEU A 527 14.44 48.88 -8.44
N GLY A 528 15.53 48.19 -8.06
CA GLY A 528 16.59 48.76 -7.22
C GLY A 528 17.37 49.91 -7.87
N ASN A 529 17.19 50.14 -9.17
CA ASN A 529 17.80 51.25 -9.90
C ASN A 529 16.84 52.43 -10.12
N VAL A 530 15.57 52.30 -9.72
CA VAL A 530 14.51 53.29 -9.92
C VAL A 530 13.90 53.73 -8.58
N VAL A 531 13.55 52.77 -7.72
CA VAL A 531 13.06 53.01 -6.35
C VAL A 531 14.22 52.74 -5.40
N LEU A 532 14.80 53.81 -4.88
CA LEU A 532 16.02 53.78 -4.06
C LEU A 532 15.68 53.76 -2.56
N SER A 533 16.54 53.10 -1.77
CA SER A 533 16.51 53.20 -0.29
C SER A 533 16.68 54.65 0.17
N GLU A 534 16.17 55.01 1.35
CA GLU A 534 16.33 56.36 1.91
C GLU A 534 17.81 56.78 1.95
N LYS A 535 18.68 55.84 2.31
CA LYS A 535 20.14 56.04 2.34
C LYS A 535 20.70 56.40 0.96
N ASP A 536 20.27 55.72 -0.10
CA ASP A 536 20.74 55.96 -1.45
C ASP A 536 20.17 57.25 -2.05
N GLN A 537 18.93 57.61 -1.70
CA GLN A 537 18.32 58.88 -2.09
C GLN A 537 19.09 60.07 -1.51
N HIS A 538 19.41 60.05 -0.21
CA HIS A 538 20.24 61.08 0.41
C HIS A 538 21.60 61.23 -0.28
N LYS A 539 22.26 60.11 -0.60
CA LYS A 539 23.53 60.12 -1.32
C LYS A 539 23.41 60.77 -2.70
N ARG A 540 22.35 60.48 -3.46
CA ARG A 540 22.11 61.06 -4.79
C ARG A 540 21.87 62.57 -4.74
N ILE A 541 21.09 63.03 -3.75
CA ILE A 541 20.82 64.46 -3.51
C ILE A 541 22.13 65.19 -3.16
N GLU A 542 22.97 64.61 -2.30
CA GLU A 542 24.27 65.19 -1.91
C GLU A 542 25.21 65.33 -3.11
N ILE A 543 25.27 64.33 -3.99
CA ILE A 543 26.08 64.39 -5.23
C ILE A 543 25.59 65.53 -6.14
N TRP A 544 24.27 65.68 -6.31
CA TRP A 544 23.70 66.75 -7.13
C TRP A 544 24.04 68.14 -6.57
N GLN A 545 23.93 68.33 -5.25
CA GLN A 545 24.29 69.58 -4.58
C GLN A 545 25.78 69.90 -4.72
N LYS A 546 26.66 68.90 -4.63
CA LYS A 546 28.11 69.06 -4.84
C LYS A 546 28.44 69.39 -6.30
N PHE A 547 27.76 68.77 -7.27
CA PHE A 547 27.97 69.00 -8.69
C PHE A 547 27.57 70.42 -9.12
N TRP A 548 26.41 70.91 -8.65
CA TRP A 548 25.87 72.23 -8.97
C TRP A 548 26.29 73.33 -7.99
N ASN A 549 27.54 73.77 -8.08
CA ASN A 549 27.98 74.95 -7.33
C ASN A 549 27.40 76.27 -7.91
N ARG A 550 27.45 77.35 -7.11
CA ARG A 550 26.89 78.66 -7.46
C ARG A 550 27.43 79.22 -8.78
N ALA A 551 28.73 79.05 -9.05
CA ALA A 551 29.37 79.53 -10.27
C ALA A 551 28.87 78.77 -11.50
N LYS A 552 28.80 77.44 -11.43
CA LYS A 552 28.33 76.58 -12.53
C LYS A 552 26.88 76.87 -12.90
N LYS A 553 26.00 77.07 -11.90
CA LYS A 553 24.60 77.47 -12.13
C LYS A 553 24.48 78.81 -12.85
N GLN A 554 25.20 79.84 -12.36
CA GLN A 554 25.18 81.18 -12.95
C GLN A 554 25.75 81.20 -14.37
N GLN A 555 26.87 80.51 -14.60
CA GLN A 555 27.48 80.40 -15.93
C GLN A 555 26.55 79.72 -16.92
N THR A 556 25.93 78.60 -16.54
CA THR A 556 24.99 77.86 -17.40
C THR A 556 23.79 78.73 -17.79
N LEU A 557 23.18 79.41 -16.82
CA LEU A 557 22.03 80.27 -17.07
C LEU A 557 22.40 81.48 -17.94
N SER A 558 23.58 82.08 -17.70
CA SER A 558 24.08 83.19 -18.51
C SER A 558 24.29 82.78 -19.97
N GLU A 559 24.87 81.60 -20.22
CA GLU A 559 25.10 81.08 -21.57
C GLU A 559 23.78 80.69 -22.26
N LEU A 560 22.80 80.12 -21.54
CA LEU A 560 21.45 79.84 -22.08
C LEU A 560 20.72 81.12 -22.49
N VAL A 561 20.73 82.16 -21.65
CA VAL A 561 20.10 83.45 -21.96
C VAL A 561 20.83 84.15 -23.12
N THR A 562 22.16 84.16 -23.11
CA THR A 562 22.96 84.82 -24.15
C THR A 562 22.75 84.18 -25.52
N ASN A 563 22.77 82.84 -25.59
CA ASN A 563 22.51 82.13 -26.85
C ASN A 563 21.02 82.15 -27.22
N GLY A 564 20.11 82.16 -26.23
CA GLY A 564 18.66 82.23 -26.47
C GLY A 564 18.19 83.57 -27.04
N ASN A 565 18.78 84.68 -26.58
CA ASN A 565 18.49 86.03 -27.10
C ASN A 565 18.73 86.12 -28.62
N LYS A 566 19.70 85.36 -29.18
CA LYS A 566 19.98 85.32 -30.63
C LYS A 566 18.79 84.81 -31.46
N PHE A 567 17.91 84.01 -30.85
CA PHE A 567 16.72 83.43 -31.47
C PHE A 567 15.41 84.03 -30.95
N GLY A 568 15.49 85.11 -30.15
CA GLY A 568 14.31 85.82 -29.61
C GLY A 568 13.74 85.26 -28.30
N PHE A 569 14.41 84.33 -27.63
CA PHE A 569 14.00 83.91 -26.28
C PHE A 569 14.33 85.01 -25.26
N ASN A 570 13.37 85.34 -24.38
CA ASN A 570 13.62 86.25 -23.26
C ASN A 570 14.13 85.48 -22.02
N ARG A 571 14.59 86.21 -21.00
CA ARG A 571 15.11 85.58 -19.77
C ARG A 571 14.08 84.67 -19.08
N SER A 572 12.79 85.02 -19.13
CA SER A 572 11.73 84.22 -18.50
C SER A 572 11.48 82.87 -19.18
N ALA A 573 11.95 82.67 -20.41
CA ALA A 573 11.92 81.36 -21.07
C ALA A 573 12.71 80.27 -20.32
N PHE A 574 13.69 80.66 -19.49
CA PHE A 574 14.55 79.75 -18.75
C PHE A 574 14.31 79.77 -17.22
N GLU A 575 13.31 80.49 -16.74
CA GLU A 575 13.02 80.63 -15.30
C GLU A 575 12.65 79.30 -14.65
N ASN A 576 11.77 78.49 -15.26
CA ASN A 576 11.40 77.17 -14.75
C ASN A 576 12.63 76.26 -14.51
N PHE A 577 13.57 76.26 -15.45
CA PHE A 577 14.81 75.49 -15.32
C PHE A 577 15.69 76.01 -14.18
N ASN A 578 15.79 77.34 -14.04
CA ASN A 578 16.53 77.96 -12.94
C ASN A 578 15.88 77.69 -11.56
N GLU A 579 14.56 77.73 -11.47
CA GLU A 579 13.82 77.37 -10.25
C GLU A 579 14.08 75.91 -9.88
N ASN A 580 13.98 74.99 -10.85
CA ASN A 580 14.22 73.57 -10.59
C ASN A 580 15.67 73.30 -10.16
N LEU A 581 16.67 73.93 -10.80
CA LEU A 581 18.08 73.81 -10.39
C LEU A 581 18.35 74.29 -8.95
N ASN A 582 17.56 75.24 -8.43
CA ASN A 582 17.72 75.82 -7.10
C ASN A 582 16.73 75.28 -6.07
N LYS A 583 15.88 74.32 -6.45
CA LYS A 583 14.95 73.65 -5.56
C LYS A 583 15.70 72.78 -4.54
N ASP A 584 15.19 72.76 -3.31
CA ASP A 584 15.59 71.77 -2.31
C ASP A 584 14.90 70.43 -2.61
N TYR A 585 15.68 69.46 -3.04
CA TYR A 585 15.18 68.11 -3.34
C TYR A 585 14.97 67.33 -2.04
N LEU A 586 13.79 66.73 -1.90
CA LEU A 586 13.40 65.88 -0.78
C LEU A 586 13.49 64.40 -1.18
N ILE A 587 13.58 63.53 -0.18
CA ILE A 587 13.41 62.09 -0.39
C ILE A 587 11.95 61.78 -0.75
N LEU A 588 11.77 60.73 -1.54
CA LEU A 588 10.48 60.19 -1.97
C LEU A 588 10.14 58.94 -1.16
N SER A 589 8.87 58.87 -0.76
CA SER A 589 8.28 57.64 -0.23
C SER A 589 7.81 56.73 -1.38
N LEU A 590 7.57 55.44 -1.12
CA LEU A 590 6.99 54.55 -2.12
C LEU A 590 5.66 55.07 -2.69
N LYS A 591 4.82 55.68 -1.86
CA LYS A 591 3.55 56.29 -2.32
C LYS A 591 3.75 57.38 -3.36
N ASP A 592 4.91 58.03 -3.38
CA ASP A 592 5.22 59.05 -4.39
C ASP A 592 5.60 58.41 -5.73
N TYR A 593 6.29 57.27 -5.71
CA TYR A 593 6.58 56.49 -6.91
C TYR A 593 5.32 55.82 -7.48
N GLU A 594 4.37 55.39 -6.63
CA GLU A 594 3.09 54.79 -7.06
C GLU A 594 2.19 55.78 -7.83
N LYS A 595 2.36 57.10 -7.64
CA LYS A 595 1.62 58.11 -8.40
C LYS A 595 1.95 58.05 -9.90
N VAL A 596 3.16 57.63 -10.26
CA VAL A 596 3.57 57.49 -11.67
C VAL A 596 3.21 56.12 -12.19
N LYS A 597 2.03 56.03 -12.81
CA LYS A 597 1.51 54.76 -13.36
C LYS A 597 2.45 54.07 -14.35
N ALA A 598 3.24 54.84 -15.10
CA ALA A 598 4.22 54.31 -16.05
C ALA A 598 5.33 53.47 -15.40
N LEU A 599 5.61 53.64 -14.09
CA LEU A 599 6.63 52.88 -13.36
C LEU A 599 6.18 51.49 -12.94
N GLN A 600 4.87 51.24 -12.88
CA GLN A 600 4.29 49.94 -12.50
C GLN A 600 4.89 49.37 -11.20
N VAL A 601 5.14 50.22 -10.20
CA VAL A 601 5.84 49.85 -8.95
C VAL A 601 5.16 48.67 -8.24
N SER A 602 3.83 48.61 -8.31
CA SER A 602 2.99 47.54 -7.74
C SER A 602 3.21 46.15 -8.35
N GLU A 603 3.87 46.03 -9.51
CA GLU A 603 4.22 44.74 -10.11
C GLU A 603 5.41 44.07 -9.42
N PHE A 604 6.32 44.91 -8.92
CA PHE A 604 7.57 44.46 -8.36
C PHE A 604 7.56 44.51 -6.84
N LEU A 605 6.78 45.40 -6.22
CA LEU A 605 6.67 45.52 -4.78
C LEU A 605 5.28 45.13 -4.27
N SER A 606 5.26 44.38 -3.17
CA SER A 606 4.02 43.94 -2.52
C SER A 606 4.14 44.03 -1.00
N SER A 607 3.02 44.24 -0.33
CA SER A 607 2.95 44.28 1.14
C SER A 607 1.70 43.60 1.67
N GLU A 608 1.85 42.75 2.69
CA GLU A 608 0.73 42.13 3.38
C GLU A 608 1.07 41.99 4.88
N LYS A 609 0.22 42.56 5.77
CA LYS A 609 0.35 42.45 7.24
C LYS A 609 1.75 42.80 7.79
N GLY A 610 2.39 43.85 7.25
CA GLY A 610 3.71 44.30 7.70
C GLY A 610 4.91 43.53 7.11
N PHE A 611 4.67 42.61 6.17
CA PHE A 611 5.73 41.92 5.42
C PHE A 611 5.82 42.50 4.00
N TYR A 612 7.00 43.04 3.66
CA TYR A 612 7.28 43.72 2.40
C TYR A 612 8.18 42.86 1.52
N THR A 613 7.87 42.78 0.23
CA THR A 613 8.67 42.05 -0.76
C THR A 613 8.95 42.90 -1.98
N VAL A 614 10.16 42.76 -2.52
CA VAL A 614 10.59 43.36 -3.79
C VAL A 614 11.09 42.25 -4.70
N SER A 615 10.38 42.01 -5.79
CA SER A 615 10.68 41.00 -6.78
C SER A 615 11.50 41.58 -7.93
N ASN A 616 12.40 40.75 -8.45
CA ASN A 616 13.22 41.04 -9.62
C ASN A 616 13.18 39.83 -10.54
N VAL A 617 13.27 40.06 -11.85
CA VAL A 617 13.24 38.98 -12.84
C VAL A 617 14.62 38.84 -13.44
N VAL A 618 15.18 37.64 -13.43
CA VAL A 618 16.54 37.35 -13.89
C VAL A 618 16.52 36.23 -14.92
N LYS A 619 17.23 36.43 -16.03
CA LYS A 619 17.44 35.39 -17.06
C LYS A 619 18.85 34.84 -16.95
N VAL A 620 18.94 33.51 -16.86
CA VAL A 620 20.21 32.79 -16.69
C VAL A 620 20.28 31.67 -17.72
N ASP A 621 21.47 31.40 -18.23
CA ASP A 621 21.71 30.21 -19.05
C ASP A 621 21.44 28.94 -18.23
N GLU A 622 20.78 27.95 -18.82
CA GLU A 622 20.34 26.72 -18.16
C GLU A 622 21.50 26.00 -17.44
N LYS A 623 22.71 26.03 -18.00
CA LYS A 623 23.89 25.38 -17.40
C LYS A 623 24.43 26.10 -16.16
N LYS A 624 24.16 27.40 -16.01
CA LYS A 624 24.65 28.26 -14.92
C LYS A 624 23.60 28.52 -13.85
N ARG A 625 22.37 28.09 -14.08
CA ARG A 625 21.19 28.32 -13.25
C ARG A 625 21.37 27.92 -11.79
N ASP A 626 21.70 26.67 -11.51
CA ASP A 626 21.73 26.16 -10.13
C ASP A 626 22.84 26.82 -9.29
N ALA A 627 23.94 27.19 -9.93
CA ALA A 627 25.01 27.95 -9.30
C ALA A 627 24.55 29.37 -8.94
N PHE A 628 23.81 30.04 -9.84
CA PHE A 628 23.25 31.35 -9.60
C PHE A 628 22.24 31.35 -8.44
N ILE A 629 21.30 30.39 -8.42
CA ILE A 629 20.30 30.27 -7.35
C ILE A 629 20.98 30.11 -5.99
N LYS A 630 21.98 29.21 -5.90
CA LYS A 630 22.76 29.02 -4.66
C LYS A 630 23.52 30.27 -4.23
N ASP A 631 24.06 31.03 -5.18
CA ASP A 631 24.79 32.25 -4.89
C ASP A 631 23.86 33.34 -4.34
N VAL A 632 22.66 33.49 -4.90
CA VAL A 632 21.63 34.41 -4.38
C VAL A 632 21.21 34.02 -2.97
N GLU A 633 20.80 32.76 -2.75
CA GLU A 633 20.30 32.31 -1.44
C GLU A 633 21.37 32.33 -0.33
N LYS A 634 22.66 32.16 -0.66
CA LYS A 634 23.74 32.07 0.33
C LYS A 634 24.40 33.41 0.64
N LYS A 635 24.51 34.30 -0.34
CA LYS A 635 25.27 35.56 -0.22
C LYS A 635 24.38 36.77 0.08
N HIS A 636 23.07 36.64 -0.13
CA HIS A 636 22.11 37.71 0.05
C HIS A 636 20.90 37.21 0.85
N ASP A 637 20.31 38.07 1.67
CA ASP A 637 19.02 37.81 2.34
C ASP A 637 17.86 37.91 1.32
N ALA A 638 17.93 37.09 0.27
CA ALA A 638 17.01 37.07 -0.84
C ALA A 638 16.64 35.62 -1.20
N LEU A 639 15.41 35.45 -1.68
CA LEU A 639 14.88 34.18 -2.13
C LEU A 639 14.96 34.12 -3.66
N ALA A 640 15.52 33.06 -4.23
CA ALA A 640 15.46 32.82 -5.66
C ALA A 640 14.40 31.73 -5.96
N ILE A 641 13.33 32.11 -6.65
CA ILE A 641 12.25 31.22 -7.07
C ILE A 641 12.37 30.98 -8.57
N ASP A 642 12.60 29.73 -8.94
CA ASP A 642 12.40 29.24 -10.29
C ASP A 642 11.11 28.41 -10.34
N ARG A 643 10.19 28.74 -11.26
CA ARG A 643 8.90 28.06 -11.39
C ARG A 643 9.03 26.56 -11.67
N GLN A 644 9.97 26.17 -12.53
CA GLN A 644 10.20 24.77 -12.89
C GLN A 644 10.85 24.02 -11.72
N GLN A 645 11.91 24.56 -11.10
CA GLN A 645 12.54 23.92 -9.93
C GLN A 645 11.57 23.74 -8.78
N MET A 646 10.69 24.72 -8.60
CA MET A 646 9.71 24.71 -7.54
C MET A 646 8.69 23.60 -7.77
N ASN A 647 8.16 23.46 -8.99
CA ASN A 647 7.31 22.33 -9.36
C ASN A 647 8.04 21.00 -9.13
N GLU A 648 9.28 20.86 -9.59
CA GLU A 648 10.13 19.68 -9.38
C GLU A 648 10.39 19.39 -7.89
N ASN A 649 10.65 20.41 -7.07
CA ASN A 649 10.89 20.26 -5.62
C ASN A 649 9.60 19.88 -4.87
N PHE A 650 8.46 20.50 -5.19
CA PHE A 650 7.17 20.11 -4.63
C PHE A 650 6.80 18.68 -5.04
N LEU A 651 7.02 18.32 -6.29
CA LEU A 651 6.84 16.95 -6.80
C LEU A 651 7.79 15.96 -6.13
N GLY A 652 9.05 16.32 -5.89
CA GLY A 652 10.01 15.49 -5.16
C GLY A 652 9.57 15.20 -3.73
N LEU A 653 9.05 16.22 -3.02
CA LEU A 653 8.46 16.05 -1.69
C LEU A 653 7.22 15.16 -1.74
N LEU A 654 6.33 15.39 -2.71
CA LEU A 654 5.12 14.58 -2.91
C LEU A 654 5.47 13.12 -3.25
N LYS A 655 6.39 12.88 -4.18
CA LYS A 655 6.89 11.55 -4.57
C LYS A 655 7.39 10.77 -3.37
N ARG A 656 8.15 11.42 -2.47
CA ARG A 656 8.59 10.79 -1.21
C ARG A 656 7.40 10.50 -0.29
N ASP A 657 6.52 11.47 -0.06
CA ASP A 657 5.35 11.30 0.80
C ASP A 657 4.46 10.15 0.29
N PHE A 658 4.26 10.04 -1.02
CA PHE A 658 3.47 8.97 -1.65
C PHE A 658 4.16 7.60 -1.60
N SER A 659 5.47 7.53 -1.79
CA SER A 659 6.22 6.28 -1.59
C SER A 659 6.12 5.80 -0.15
N THR A 660 6.22 6.72 0.83
CA THR A 660 6.01 6.38 2.24
C THR A 660 4.57 5.99 2.54
N LEU A 661 3.58 6.62 1.90
CA LEU A 661 2.17 6.32 2.06
C LEU A 661 1.84 4.86 1.68
N ILE A 662 2.36 4.37 0.56
CA ILE A 662 2.17 2.96 0.15
C ILE A 662 2.69 2.01 1.23
N ASN A 663 3.83 2.32 1.84
CA ASN A 663 4.39 1.48 2.90
C ASN A 663 3.54 1.55 4.18
N TYR A 664 3.02 2.73 4.55
CA TYR A 664 2.13 2.89 5.70
C TYR A 664 0.81 2.15 5.50
N SER A 665 0.18 2.27 4.33
CA SER A 665 -1.07 1.56 4.05
C SER A 665 -0.86 0.05 4.08
N LEU A 666 0.20 -0.47 3.45
CA LEU A 666 0.51 -1.91 3.47
C LEU A 666 0.75 -2.41 4.91
N LEU A 667 1.52 -1.67 5.72
CA LEU A 667 1.76 -2.02 7.12
C LEU A 667 0.46 -2.01 7.92
N ALA A 668 -0.38 -0.99 7.74
CA ALA A 668 -1.64 -0.85 8.46
C ALA A 668 -2.66 -1.94 8.10
N ILE A 669 -2.70 -2.35 6.82
CA ILE A 669 -3.49 -3.51 6.35
C ILE A 669 -2.98 -4.80 7.03
N VAL A 670 -1.66 -5.04 7.03
CA VAL A 670 -1.06 -6.22 7.69
C VAL A 670 -1.43 -6.27 9.18
N LEU A 671 -1.28 -5.14 9.88
CA LEU A 671 -1.62 -5.05 11.31
C LEU A 671 -3.11 -5.34 11.54
N THR A 672 -3.99 -4.79 10.71
CA THR A 672 -5.44 -5.00 10.80
C THR A 672 -5.78 -6.48 10.58
N ILE A 673 -5.25 -7.13 9.54
CA ILE A 673 -5.49 -8.55 9.28
C ILE A 673 -4.92 -9.44 10.40
N ILE A 674 -3.74 -9.11 10.95
CA ILE A 674 -3.15 -9.83 12.10
C ILE A 674 -4.07 -9.77 13.32
N VAL A 675 -4.65 -8.60 13.62
CA VAL A 675 -5.53 -8.42 14.78
C VAL A 675 -6.79 -9.30 14.67
N PHE A 676 -7.39 -9.40 13.48
CA PHE A 676 -8.61 -10.17 13.28
C PHE A 676 -8.36 -11.68 13.15
N PHE A 677 -7.37 -12.11 12.37
CA PHE A 677 -7.08 -13.54 12.23
C PHE A 677 -6.32 -14.12 13.43
N ARG A 678 -5.59 -13.29 14.19
CA ARG A 678 -4.75 -13.70 15.33
C ARG A 678 -3.74 -14.79 14.95
N ASN A 679 -3.37 -14.85 13.68
CA ASN A 679 -2.51 -15.87 13.10
C ASN A 679 -1.64 -15.22 12.01
N PHE A 680 -0.36 -15.02 12.34
CA PHE A 680 0.59 -14.36 11.45
C PHE A 680 0.77 -15.09 10.12
N GLU A 681 0.78 -16.44 10.11
CA GLU A 681 0.98 -17.19 8.88
C GLU A 681 -0.25 -17.13 7.96
N LEU A 682 -1.45 -17.13 8.53
CA LEU A 682 -2.68 -16.93 7.77
C LEU A 682 -2.70 -15.52 7.17
N THR A 683 -2.32 -14.50 7.94
CA THR A 683 -2.17 -13.13 7.42
C THR A 683 -1.17 -13.06 6.27
N LEU A 684 0.01 -13.68 6.39
CA LEU A 684 1.01 -13.67 5.32
C LEU A 684 0.48 -14.34 4.05
N LEU A 685 -0.26 -15.45 4.20
CA LEU A 685 -0.89 -16.14 3.07
C LEU A 685 -1.98 -15.29 2.42
N THR A 686 -2.79 -14.57 3.19
CA THR A 686 -3.78 -13.60 2.71
C THR A 686 -3.14 -12.40 2.04
N MET A 687 -1.96 -11.95 2.51
CA MET A 687 -1.22 -10.81 1.95
C MET A 687 -0.47 -11.12 0.66
N PHE A 688 -0.12 -12.39 0.43
CA PHE A 688 0.69 -12.81 -0.71
C PHE A 688 0.12 -12.36 -2.09
N PRO A 689 -1.18 -12.54 -2.40
CA PRO A 689 -1.78 -12.06 -3.66
C PRO A 689 -1.74 -10.54 -3.82
N ILE A 690 -1.89 -9.78 -2.73
CA ILE A 690 -1.96 -8.31 -2.75
C ILE A 690 -0.60 -7.72 -3.11
N VAL A 691 0.47 -8.19 -2.46
CA VAL A 691 1.85 -7.76 -2.79
C VAL A 691 2.19 -8.10 -4.23
N LEU A 692 1.81 -9.30 -4.67
CA LEU A 692 2.03 -9.76 -6.04
C LEU A 692 1.29 -8.92 -7.06
N THR A 693 0.06 -8.51 -6.74
CA THR A 693 -0.71 -7.58 -7.57
C THR A 693 -0.01 -6.25 -7.69
N GLY A 694 0.52 -5.66 -6.61
CA GLY A 694 1.29 -4.42 -6.69
C GLY A 694 2.48 -4.52 -7.65
N VAL A 695 3.23 -5.63 -7.58
CA VAL A 695 4.35 -5.92 -8.51
C VAL A 695 3.87 -6.06 -9.95
N VAL A 696 2.76 -6.78 -10.18
CA VAL A 696 2.22 -6.99 -11.52
C VAL A 696 1.66 -5.70 -12.12
N THR A 697 0.89 -4.93 -11.36
CA THR A 697 0.36 -3.61 -11.78
C THR A 697 1.50 -2.69 -12.19
N ALA A 698 2.53 -2.53 -11.33
CA ALA A 698 3.71 -1.74 -11.65
C ALA A 698 4.43 -2.29 -12.91
N GLY A 699 4.65 -3.60 -12.98
CA GLY A 699 5.27 -4.21 -14.17
C GLY A 699 4.50 -3.95 -15.47
N ILE A 700 3.16 -4.03 -15.44
CA ILE A 700 2.30 -3.75 -16.60
C ILE A 700 2.40 -2.27 -16.99
N LEU A 701 2.40 -1.34 -16.03
CA LEU A 701 2.57 0.09 -16.32
C LEU A 701 3.89 0.36 -17.06
N TYR A 702 4.99 -0.27 -16.61
CA TYR A 702 6.27 -0.19 -17.31
C TYR A 702 6.19 -0.70 -18.75
N PHE A 703 5.63 -1.90 -18.98
CA PHE A 703 5.53 -2.47 -20.32
C PHE A 703 4.60 -1.70 -21.26
N LEU A 704 3.62 -0.97 -20.72
CA LEU A 704 2.73 -0.11 -21.49
C LEU A 704 3.29 1.31 -21.69
N GLY A 705 4.45 1.65 -21.12
CA GLY A 705 5.02 2.99 -21.18
C GLY A 705 4.21 4.04 -20.40
N LEU A 706 3.52 3.61 -19.35
CA LEU A 706 2.67 4.47 -18.53
C LEU A 706 3.36 4.83 -17.23
N GLU A 707 3.36 6.12 -16.92
CA GLU A 707 4.01 6.67 -15.74
C GLU A 707 3.03 6.82 -14.57
N LEU A 708 3.55 6.68 -13.35
CA LEU A 708 2.82 7.02 -12.14
C LEU A 708 2.85 8.54 -11.93
N ASN A 709 1.73 9.11 -11.51
CA ASN A 709 1.64 10.48 -10.99
C ASN A 709 0.99 10.50 -9.61
N ILE A 710 0.87 11.69 -9.03
CA ILE A 710 0.27 11.95 -7.72
C ILE A 710 -1.11 11.27 -7.57
N PHE A 711 -2.02 11.48 -8.52
CA PHE A 711 -3.38 10.93 -8.46
C PHE A 711 -3.40 9.41 -8.59
N SER A 712 -2.65 8.86 -9.55
CA SER A 712 -2.52 7.41 -9.74
C SER A 712 -1.86 6.71 -8.55
N THR A 713 -1.03 7.41 -7.77
CA THR A 713 -0.39 6.83 -6.59
C THR A 713 -1.36 6.73 -5.40
N VAL A 714 -2.25 7.71 -5.24
CA VAL A 714 -3.39 7.62 -4.29
C VAL A 714 -4.30 6.43 -4.65
N VAL A 715 -4.44 6.13 -5.93
CA VAL A 715 -5.23 4.98 -6.39
C VAL A 715 -4.57 3.65 -6.05
N CYS A 716 -3.24 3.57 -6.03
CA CYS A 716 -2.56 2.34 -5.61
C CYS A 716 -2.95 1.94 -4.17
N THR A 717 -3.13 2.91 -3.26
CA THR A 717 -3.59 2.59 -1.89
C THR A 717 -5.04 2.10 -1.87
N LEU A 718 -5.88 2.58 -2.79
CA LEU A 718 -7.24 2.08 -3.01
C LEU A 718 -7.23 0.66 -3.59
N VAL A 719 -6.39 0.38 -4.59
CA VAL A 719 -6.26 -0.97 -5.18
C VAL A 719 -5.81 -1.98 -4.12
N PHE A 720 -4.89 -1.61 -3.22
CA PHE A 720 -4.48 -2.50 -2.12
C PHE A 720 -5.59 -2.72 -1.10
N GLY A 721 -6.32 -1.67 -0.74
CA GLY A 721 -7.40 -1.75 0.26
C GLY A 721 -8.72 -2.31 -0.25
N VAL A 722 -8.93 -2.44 -1.56
CA VAL A 722 -10.08 -3.18 -2.14
C VAL A 722 -9.65 -4.59 -2.57
N GLY A 723 -8.39 -4.74 -3.01
CA GLY A 723 -7.88 -6.04 -3.46
C GLY A 723 -7.64 -7.04 -2.34
N ASP A 724 -7.44 -6.57 -1.11
CA ASP A 724 -7.34 -7.39 0.07
C ASP A 724 -8.68 -7.96 0.53
N ASP A 725 -9.78 -7.25 0.31
CA ASP A 725 -11.15 -7.72 0.54
C ASP A 725 -11.34 -9.11 -0.07
N PHE A 726 -10.98 -9.26 -1.35
CA PHE A 726 -11.13 -10.52 -2.07
C PHE A 726 -10.28 -11.62 -1.45
N SER A 727 -9.07 -11.29 -1.02
CA SER A 727 -8.18 -12.24 -0.35
C SER A 727 -8.75 -12.66 1.01
N ILE A 728 -9.35 -11.72 1.77
CA ILE A 728 -10.01 -11.97 3.06
C ILE A 728 -11.20 -12.92 2.89
N PHE A 729 -12.11 -12.62 1.96
CA PHE A 729 -13.29 -13.46 1.69
C PHE A 729 -12.89 -14.87 1.21
N LEU A 730 -11.91 -15.00 0.30
CA LEU A 730 -11.40 -16.31 -0.10
C LEU A 730 -10.69 -17.04 1.04
N THR A 731 -10.00 -16.30 1.93
CA THR A 731 -9.36 -16.89 3.11
C THR A 731 -10.37 -17.55 4.01
N GLN A 732 -11.48 -16.88 4.31
CA GLN A 732 -12.53 -17.45 5.14
C GLN A 732 -13.26 -18.61 4.47
N ALA A 733 -13.55 -18.51 3.17
CA ALA A 733 -14.12 -19.63 2.42
C ALA A 733 -13.24 -20.89 2.51
N MET A 734 -11.92 -20.73 2.38
CA MET A 734 -10.96 -21.83 2.45
C MET A 734 -10.72 -22.33 3.88
N GLN A 735 -10.73 -21.43 4.87
CA GLN A 735 -10.69 -21.78 6.28
C GLN A 735 -11.93 -22.57 6.70
N LYS A 736 -13.12 -22.21 6.19
CA LYS A 736 -14.37 -22.93 6.44
C LYS A 736 -14.38 -24.31 5.77
N GLU A 737 -13.88 -24.43 4.53
CA GLU A 737 -13.69 -25.74 3.88
C GLU A 737 -12.74 -26.62 4.69
N HIS A 738 -11.63 -26.08 5.20
CA HIS A 738 -10.69 -26.82 6.04
C HIS A 738 -11.27 -27.17 7.43
N THR A 739 -12.16 -26.33 7.96
CA THR A 739 -12.78 -26.52 9.27
C THR A 739 -13.88 -27.58 9.21
N THR A 740 -14.85 -27.44 8.30
CA THR A 740 -16.07 -28.28 8.25
C THR A 740 -16.12 -29.24 7.07
N GLY A 741 -15.32 -29.02 6.03
CA GLY A 741 -15.38 -29.78 4.76
C GLY A 741 -16.41 -29.25 3.76
N LYS A 742 -17.22 -28.25 4.13
CA LYS A 742 -18.20 -27.62 3.23
C LYS A 742 -17.47 -26.71 2.25
N ASN A 743 -17.65 -26.95 0.94
CA ASN A 743 -17.05 -26.12 -0.10
C ASN A 743 -17.99 -24.98 -0.49
N GLU A 744 -17.85 -23.84 0.16
CA GLU A 744 -18.61 -22.61 -0.14
C GLU A 744 -17.86 -21.64 -1.05
N LEU A 745 -16.65 -22.00 -1.49
CA LEU A 745 -15.81 -21.19 -2.36
C LEU A 745 -16.55 -20.62 -3.59
N PRO A 746 -17.46 -21.34 -4.28
CA PRO A 746 -18.21 -20.78 -5.40
C PRO A 746 -19.08 -19.59 -5.01
N THR A 747 -19.75 -19.63 -3.85
CA THR A 747 -20.61 -18.53 -3.36
C THR A 747 -19.79 -17.27 -3.09
N TYR A 748 -18.68 -17.43 -2.37
CA TYR A 748 -17.75 -16.34 -2.09
C TYR A 748 -17.16 -15.76 -3.39
N ARG A 749 -16.76 -16.61 -4.35
CA ARG A 749 -16.24 -16.19 -5.66
C ARG A 749 -17.27 -15.41 -6.48
N THR A 750 -18.49 -15.91 -6.59
CA THR A 750 -19.58 -15.21 -7.30
C THR A 750 -19.79 -13.83 -6.70
N SER A 751 -19.78 -13.73 -5.38
CA SER A 751 -19.92 -12.47 -4.67
C SER A 751 -18.76 -11.51 -4.96
N ILE A 752 -17.51 -12.01 -4.94
CA ILE A 752 -16.31 -11.25 -5.26
C ILE A 752 -16.33 -10.78 -6.72
N ILE A 753 -16.67 -11.64 -7.66
CA ILE A 753 -16.71 -11.30 -9.09
C ILE A 753 -17.75 -10.21 -9.35
N LEU A 754 -18.91 -10.29 -8.70
CA LEU A 754 -19.93 -9.25 -8.81
C LEU A 754 -19.39 -7.91 -8.28
N ALA A 755 -18.75 -7.90 -7.11
CA ALA A 755 -18.09 -6.72 -6.52
C ALA A 755 -16.94 -6.15 -7.39
N VAL A 756 -16.15 -7.03 -8.02
CA VAL A 756 -15.12 -6.61 -8.97
C VAL A 756 -15.74 -5.94 -10.19
N PHE A 757 -16.81 -6.52 -10.76
CA PHE A 757 -17.49 -5.92 -11.89
C PHE A 757 -18.10 -4.56 -11.53
N THR A 758 -18.73 -4.41 -10.37
CA THR A 758 -19.27 -3.11 -9.93
C THR A 758 -18.16 -2.07 -9.78
N THR A 759 -17.04 -2.44 -9.15
CA THR A 759 -15.88 -1.55 -9.01
C THR A 759 -15.23 -1.19 -10.36
N ILE A 760 -15.04 -2.17 -11.25
CA ILE A 760 -14.49 -1.96 -12.60
C ILE A 760 -15.42 -1.07 -13.43
N LEU A 761 -16.73 -1.26 -13.38
CA LEU A 761 -17.67 -0.42 -14.12
C LEU A 761 -17.77 0.98 -13.53
N SER A 762 -17.67 1.11 -12.21
CA SER A 762 -17.69 2.39 -11.52
C SER A 762 -16.45 3.22 -11.86
N ILE A 763 -15.26 2.67 -11.63
CA ILE A 763 -13.99 3.35 -11.93
C ILE A 763 -13.77 3.43 -13.45
N GLY A 764 -14.18 2.42 -14.21
CA GLY A 764 -14.02 2.40 -15.65
C GLY A 764 -14.81 3.46 -16.39
N SER A 765 -15.88 4.00 -15.78
CA SER A 765 -16.55 5.17 -16.32
C SER A 765 -15.61 6.39 -16.41
N LEU A 766 -14.62 6.51 -15.52
CA LEU A 766 -13.64 7.60 -15.50
C LEU A 766 -12.63 7.55 -16.66
N ILE A 767 -12.51 6.44 -17.40
CA ILE A 767 -11.76 6.42 -18.67
C ILE A 767 -12.37 7.44 -19.66
N PHE A 768 -13.67 7.69 -19.60
CA PHE A 768 -14.33 8.66 -20.48
C PHE A 768 -14.15 10.11 -20.03
N ALA A 769 -13.47 10.36 -18.89
CA ALA A 769 -13.14 11.70 -18.44
C ALA A 769 -12.13 12.34 -19.40
N LYS A 770 -12.34 13.61 -19.75
CA LYS A 770 -11.39 14.36 -20.57
C LYS A 770 -10.26 14.95 -19.73
N HIS A 771 -10.48 15.11 -18.43
CA HIS A 771 -9.46 15.61 -17.52
C HIS A 771 -8.32 14.58 -17.36
N PRO A 772 -7.05 14.93 -17.67
CA PRO A 772 -5.92 13.99 -17.65
C PRO A 772 -5.74 13.26 -16.31
N ALA A 773 -5.86 13.99 -15.20
CA ALA A 773 -5.75 13.41 -13.85
C ALA A 773 -6.78 12.29 -13.58
N LEU A 774 -8.06 12.49 -13.95
CA LEU A 774 -9.12 11.51 -13.75
C LEU A 774 -8.96 10.30 -14.67
N HIS A 775 -8.54 10.53 -15.92
CA HIS A 775 -8.26 9.47 -16.89
C HIS A 775 -7.09 8.57 -16.43
N SER A 776 -5.98 9.18 -16.00
CA SER A 776 -4.81 8.45 -15.48
C SER A 776 -5.16 7.62 -14.24
N LEU A 777 -5.93 8.22 -13.32
CA LEU A 777 -6.48 7.55 -12.15
C LEU A 777 -7.28 6.29 -12.52
N ALA A 778 -8.17 6.39 -13.53
CA ALA A 778 -9.00 5.28 -13.99
C ALA A 778 -8.15 4.13 -14.54
N LEU A 779 -7.15 4.46 -15.36
CA LEU A 779 -6.32 3.47 -16.02
C LEU A 779 -5.52 2.62 -15.02
N VAL A 780 -4.85 3.26 -14.06
CA VAL A 780 -4.06 2.54 -13.04
C VAL A 780 -4.95 1.69 -12.15
N ALA A 781 -6.11 2.21 -11.75
CA ALA A 781 -7.08 1.45 -10.99
C ALA A 781 -7.53 0.19 -11.74
N LEU A 782 -7.88 0.30 -13.01
CA LEU A 782 -8.37 -0.84 -13.79
C LEU A 782 -7.32 -1.92 -13.98
N ILE A 783 -6.09 -1.56 -14.35
CA ILE A 783 -4.97 -2.51 -14.44
C ILE A 783 -4.78 -3.21 -13.10
N GLY A 784 -4.84 -2.45 -12.00
CA GLY A 784 -4.82 -2.97 -10.64
C GLY A 784 -5.92 -4.00 -10.39
N MET A 785 -7.19 -3.62 -10.56
CA MET A 785 -8.36 -4.46 -10.28
C MET A 785 -8.38 -5.73 -11.12
N PHE A 786 -8.02 -5.67 -12.41
CA PHE A 786 -7.88 -6.85 -13.26
C PHE A 786 -6.75 -7.78 -12.81
N SER A 787 -5.62 -7.20 -12.38
CA SER A 787 -4.51 -7.98 -11.83
C SER A 787 -4.92 -8.68 -10.53
N VAL A 788 -5.65 -7.99 -9.64
CA VAL A 788 -6.11 -8.54 -8.36
C VAL A 788 -7.01 -9.74 -8.61
N ILE A 789 -8.06 -9.61 -9.43
CA ILE A 789 -9.03 -10.71 -9.61
C ILE A 789 -8.36 -11.97 -10.17
N ILE A 790 -7.47 -11.82 -11.16
CA ILE A 790 -6.75 -12.95 -11.78
C ILE A 790 -5.84 -13.62 -10.76
N ILE A 791 -5.00 -12.84 -10.07
CA ILE A 791 -4.01 -13.36 -9.11
C ILE A 791 -4.71 -14.01 -7.92
N THR A 792 -5.68 -13.31 -7.32
CA THR A 792 -6.36 -13.76 -6.11
C THR A 792 -7.27 -14.96 -6.38
N SER A 793 -8.00 -15.02 -7.50
CA SER A 793 -8.87 -16.17 -7.77
C SER A 793 -8.10 -17.44 -8.18
N THR A 794 -6.90 -17.27 -8.75
CA THR A 794 -6.08 -18.39 -9.26
C THR A 794 -5.04 -18.87 -8.25
N LEU A 795 -4.15 -17.98 -7.80
CA LEU A 795 -2.97 -18.36 -7.02
C LEU A 795 -3.28 -18.55 -5.53
N TYR A 796 -4.18 -17.75 -4.95
CA TYR A 796 -4.49 -17.88 -3.52
C TYR A 796 -5.07 -19.26 -3.16
N PRO A 797 -6.14 -19.77 -3.81
CA PRO A 797 -6.69 -21.08 -3.47
C PRO A 797 -5.73 -22.21 -3.82
N PHE A 798 -4.89 -22.04 -4.85
CA PHE A 798 -3.84 -22.99 -5.19
C PHE A 798 -2.86 -23.17 -4.01
N TRP A 799 -2.30 -22.08 -3.50
CA TRP A 799 -1.35 -22.12 -2.38
C TRP A 799 -2.00 -22.59 -1.08
N PHE A 800 -3.20 -22.12 -0.76
CA PHE A 800 -3.94 -22.58 0.43
C PHE A 800 -4.19 -24.09 0.39
N ARG A 801 -4.69 -24.60 -0.75
CA ARG A 801 -4.91 -26.04 -0.92
C ARG A 801 -3.61 -26.83 -0.84
N PHE A 802 -2.54 -26.34 -1.45
CA PHE A 802 -1.25 -27.01 -1.45
C PHE A 802 -0.65 -27.12 -0.04
N LEU A 803 -0.66 -26.04 0.74
CA LEU A 803 -0.02 -25.95 2.06
C LEU A 803 -0.87 -26.53 3.20
N ILE A 804 -2.20 -26.55 3.05
CA ILE A 804 -3.13 -26.89 4.15
C ILE A 804 -4.01 -28.10 3.76
N ILE A 805 -4.99 -27.90 2.86
CA ILE A 805 -6.07 -28.89 2.61
C ILE A 805 -5.55 -30.20 2.01
N ASN A 806 -4.70 -30.14 0.98
CA ASN A 806 -4.19 -31.33 0.30
C ASN A 806 -3.27 -32.15 1.20
N ARG A 807 -2.59 -31.51 2.15
CA ARG A 807 -1.79 -32.20 3.17
C ARG A 807 -2.67 -32.92 4.18
N ALA A 808 -3.70 -32.25 4.69
CA ALA A 808 -4.66 -32.87 5.60
C ALA A 808 -5.34 -34.09 4.96
N LYS A 809 -5.69 -34.01 3.66
CA LYS A 809 -6.23 -35.14 2.88
C LYS A 809 -5.26 -36.32 2.77
N LYS A 810 -3.93 -36.08 2.76
CA LYS A 810 -2.88 -37.12 2.79
C LYS A 810 -2.55 -37.61 4.21
N GLY A 811 -3.28 -37.16 5.23
CA GLY A 811 -3.02 -37.47 6.63
C GLY A 811 -1.76 -36.81 7.19
N LEU A 812 -1.36 -35.68 6.62
CA LEU A 812 -0.24 -34.86 7.09
C LEU A 812 -0.77 -33.56 7.68
N SER A 813 -0.11 -33.05 8.71
CA SER A 813 -0.50 -31.78 9.32
C SER A 813 -0.22 -30.59 8.37
N PRO A 814 -1.03 -29.51 8.46
CA PRO A 814 -0.74 -28.25 7.77
C PRO A 814 0.66 -27.72 8.09
N ILE A 815 1.23 -26.97 7.14
CA ILE A 815 2.58 -26.41 7.27
C ILE A 815 2.52 -25.03 7.91
N THR A 816 3.30 -24.80 8.98
CA THR A 816 3.61 -23.44 9.44
C THR A 816 4.92 -22.95 8.82
N PHE A 817 5.08 -21.64 8.68
CA PHE A 817 6.28 -21.03 8.11
C PHE A 817 7.56 -21.45 8.85
N ARG A 818 7.52 -21.43 10.20
CA ARG A 818 8.64 -21.86 11.04
C ARG A 818 9.01 -23.33 10.77
N LEU A 819 8.03 -24.22 10.77
CA LEU A 819 8.27 -25.65 10.55
C LEU A 819 8.84 -25.90 9.15
N PHE A 820 8.30 -25.24 8.13
CA PHE A 820 8.82 -25.31 6.77
C PHE A 820 10.29 -24.90 6.69
N LEU A 821 10.61 -23.71 7.20
CA LEU A 821 11.95 -23.13 7.12
C LEU A 821 12.98 -24.02 7.80
N HIS A 822 12.74 -24.45 9.04
CA HIS A 822 13.69 -25.32 9.75
C HIS A 822 13.82 -26.69 9.10
N SER A 823 12.74 -27.24 8.54
CA SER A 823 12.79 -28.50 7.82
C SER A 823 13.66 -28.39 6.57
N VAL A 824 13.42 -27.37 5.74
CA VAL A 824 14.20 -27.10 4.53
C VAL A 824 15.68 -26.90 4.87
N LEU A 825 15.99 -26.08 5.87
CA LEU A 825 17.39 -25.86 6.31
C LEU A 825 18.05 -27.14 6.83
N SER A 826 17.33 -27.96 7.59
CA SER A 826 17.86 -29.22 8.13
C SER A 826 18.11 -30.25 7.03
N PHE A 827 17.19 -30.38 6.07
CA PHE A 827 17.36 -31.26 4.91
C PHE A 827 18.45 -30.76 3.95
N LEU A 828 18.60 -29.44 3.78
CA LEU A 828 19.72 -28.84 3.04
C LEU A 828 21.06 -29.14 3.71
N TYR A 829 21.17 -28.95 5.03
CA TYR A 829 22.38 -29.26 5.79
C TYR A 829 22.73 -30.75 5.72
N TYR A 830 21.74 -31.63 5.89
CA TYR A 830 21.90 -33.07 5.73
C TYR A 830 22.34 -33.45 4.31
N GLY A 831 21.69 -32.87 3.29
CA GLY A 831 21.95 -33.16 1.88
C GLY A 831 23.34 -32.69 1.43
N LEU A 832 23.69 -31.44 1.73
CA LEU A 832 25.00 -30.87 1.39
C LEU A 832 26.13 -31.54 2.15
N GLY A 833 25.95 -31.77 3.46
CA GLY A 833 26.93 -32.49 4.27
C GLY A 833 27.08 -33.95 3.85
N GLY A 834 25.97 -34.63 3.55
CA GLY A 834 25.97 -35.99 3.00
C GLY A 834 26.75 -36.07 1.68
N LEU A 835 26.50 -35.14 0.76
CA LEU A 835 27.22 -35.05 -0.52
C LEU A 835 28.72 -34.79 -0.31
N PHE A 836 29.06 -33.90 0.62
CA PHE A 836 30.46 -33.63 1.00
C PHE A 836 31.16 -34.90 1.51
N PHE A 837 30.57 -35.62 2.48
CA PHE A 837 31.16 -36.87 2.99
C PHE A 837 31.13 -37.99 1.95
N SER A 838 30.18 -38.00 1.01
CA SER A 838 30.12 -38.95 -0.09
C SER A 838 31.24 -38.75 -1.11
N VAL A 839 31.58 -37.50 -1.43
CA VAL A 839 32.68 -37.18 -2.37
C VAL A 839 34.04 -37.30 -1.69
N PHE A 840 34.24 -36.60 -0.56
CA PHE A 840 35.55 -36.52 0.09
C PHE A 840 35.72 -37.61 1.15
N GLY A 841 34.73 -37.80 2.01
CA GLY A 841 34.80 -38.80 3.10
C GLY A 841 34.96 -40.23 2.60
N SER A 842 34.32 -40.62 1.50
CA SER A 842 34.44 -41.97 0.94
C SER A 842 35.87 -42.31 0.50
N PHE A 843 36.63 -41.33 0.00
CA PHE A 843 38.05 -41.49 -0.33
C PHE A 843 38.89 -41.79 0.92
N PHE A 844 38.70 -41.03 1.99
CA PHE A 844 39.40 -41.26 3.26
C PHE A 844 39.01 -42.59 3.90
N VAL A 845 37.73 -42.97 3.87
CA VAL A 845 37.23 -44.23 4.44
C VAL A 845 37.83 -45.44 3.74
N ARG A 846 37.92 -45.44 2.39
CA ARG A 846 38.51 -46.56 1.62
C ARG A 846 39.98 -46.81 1.97
N ASN A 847 40.71 -45.76 2.30
CA ASN A 847 42.15 -45.82 2.56
C ASN A 847 42.49 -45.97 4.05
N SER A 848 41.49 -46.04 4.95
CA SER A 848 41.69 -46.06 6.40
C SER A 848 41.40 -47.44 7.02
N LYS A 849 42.22 -47.88 7.98
CA LYS A 849 42.03 -49.10 8.78
C LYS A 849 42.24 -48.83 10.27
N GLY A 850 41.70 -49.71 11.13
CA GLY A 850 41.90 -49.64 12.59
C GLY A 850 41.43 -48.31 13.21
N LYS A 851 42.27 -47.68 14.05
CA LYS A 851 41.94 -46.45 14.80
C LYS A 851 41.56 -45.26 13.91
N THR A 852 42.13 -45.15 12.70
CA THR A 852 41.83 -44.05 11.76
C THR A 852 40.40 -44.15 11.22
N LEU A 853 39.96 -45.36 10.87
CA LEU A 853 38.59 -45.60 10.42
C LEU A 853 37.59 -45.34 11.56
N ASP A 854 37.94 -45.71 12.79
CA ASP A 854 37.13 -45.43 13.98
C ASP A 854 36.97 -43.93 14.21
N PHE A 855 38.05 -43.16 14.09
CA PHE A 855 38.01 -41.69 14.17
C PHE A 855 37.12 -41.06 13.09
N ILE A 856 37.19 -41.53 11.84
CA ILE A 856 36.32 -41.06 10.76
C ILE A 856 34.85 -41.38 11.06
N LYS A 857 34.56 -42.57 11.60
CA LYS A 857 33.19 -42.95 12.02
C LYS A 857 32.69 -42.09 13.18
N ILE A 858 33.56 -41.67 14.11
CA ILE A 858 33.19 -40.70 15.16
C ILE A 858 32.82 -39.35 14.54
N ILE A 859 33.61 -38.85 13.58
CA ILE A 859 33.28 -37.60 12.86
C ILE A 859 31.93 -37.73 12.16
N LEU A 860 31.70 -38.85 11.47
CA LEU A 860 30.44 -39.09 10.78
C LEU A 860 29.26 -39.16 11.76
N ALA A 861 29.41 -39.89 12.88
CA ALA A 861 28.38 -39.96 13.91
C ALA A 861 28.09 -38.59 14.53
N ARG A 862 29.12 -37.75 14.73
CA ARG A 862 28.95 -36.34 15.15
C ARG A 862 28.22 -35.50 14.10
N PHE A 863 28.52 -35.69 12.81
CA PHE A 863 27.78 -35.02 11.73
C PHE A 863 26.30 -35.44 11.73
N LEU A 864 26.01 -36.75 11.72
CA LEU A 864 24.64 -37.27 11.75
C LEU A 864 23.89 -36.81 13.00
N THR A 865 24.57 -36.76 14.14
CA THR A 865 24.03 -36.19 15.38
C THR A 865 23.75 -34.69 15.20
N SER A 866 24.69 -33.91 14.65
CA SER A 866 24.53 -32.47 14.43
C SER A 866 23.33 -32.12 13.54
N VAL A 867 22.99 -32.98 12.58
CA VAL A 867 21.79 -32.85 11.74
C VAL A 867 20.52 -32.86 12.59
N LEU A 868 20.44 -33.69 13.64
CA LEU A 868 19.30 -33.64 14.55
C LEU A 868 19.26 -32.31 15.32
N PHE A 869 20.41 -31.75 15.66
CA PHE A 869 20.53 -30.51 16.43
C PHE A 869 20.31 -29.22 15.62
N THR A 870 20.20 -29.28 14.28
CA THR A 870 19.83 -28.10 13.47
C THR A 870 18.43 -27.58 13.76
N ASN A 871 17.54 -28.42 14.31
CA ASN A 871 16.24 -28.02 14.81
C ASN A 871 16.24 -27.93 16.34
N PRO A 872 16.30 -26.72 16.94
CA PRO A 872 16.39 -26.55 18.39
C PRO A 872 15.09 -26.88 19.13
N PHE A 873 13.95 -27.00 18.43
CA PHE A 873 12.63 -27.23 19.02
C PHE A 873 12.30 -28.72 19.25
N VAL A 874 13.19 -29.61 18.80
CA VAL A 874 13.12 -31.05 19.07
C VAL A 874 14.05 -31.36 20.22
N LYS A 875 13.55 -31.95 21.30
CA LYS A 875 14.37 -32.41 22.44
C LYS A 875 15.03 -33.74 22.09
N LYS A 876 16.32 -33.92 22.36
CA LYS A 876 17.04 -35.18 22.10
C LYS A 876 17.52 -35.75 23.42
N ARG A 877 17.33 -37.05 23.65
CA ARG A 877 17.76 -37.72 24.87
C ARG A 877 18.26 -39.13 24.56
N VAL A 878 19.38 -39.50 25.16
CA VAL A 878 19.88 -40.89 25.15
C VAL A 878 19.84 -41.42 26.57
N ILE A 879 19.06 -42.47 26.81
CA ILE A 879 19.04 -43.19 28.09
C ILE A 879 20.08 -44.31 27.95
N LYS A 880 21.24 -44.11 28.58
CA LYS A 880 22.36 -45.05 28.54
C LYS A 880 22.11 -46.23 29.48
N ASN A 881 22.62 -47.40 29.13
CA ASN A 881 22.76 -48.54 30.04
C ASN A 881 24.19 -48.52 30.60
N ALA A 882 24.35 -48.44 31.92
CA ALA A 882 25.67 -48.39 32.57
C ALA A 882 26.51 -49.66 32.32
N LYS A 883 25.86 -50.78 31.97
CA LYS A 883 26.52 -52.07 31.70
C LYS A 883 26.92 -52.25 30.23
N GLU A 884 26.61 -51.29 29.35
CA GLU A 884 26.84 -51.39 27.91
C GLU A 884 27.68 -50.22 27.39
N ASP A 885 28.87 -50.53 26.86
CA ASP A 885 29.82 -49.56 26.30
C ASP A 885 30.02 -49.71 24.78
N PHE A 886 29.27 -50.62 24.13
CA PHE A 886 29.36 -50.95 22.71
C PHE A 886 30.75 -51.47 22.26
N SER A 887 31.62 -51.89 23.19
CA SER A 887 32.92 -52.47 22.85
C SER A 887 32.79 -53.90 22.31
N LYS A 888 31.86 -54.69 22.87
CA LYS A 888 31.53 -56.05 22.42
C LYS A 888 30.51 -56.00 21.26
N PRO A 889 30.83 -56.54 20.07
CA PRO A 889 29.89 -56.60 18.96
C PRO A 889 28.58 -57.32 19.32
N ALA A 890 27.48 -56.87 18.74
CA ALA A 890 26.15 -57.45 18.89
C ALA A 890 25.34 -57.30 17.60
N VAL A 891 24.23 -58.03 17.51
CA VAL A 891 23.13 -57.64 16.62
C VAL A 891 22.24 -56.65 17.36
N ILE A 892 22.35 -55.39 16.98
CA ILE A 892 21.51 -54.31 17.46
C ILE A 892 20.16 -54.38 16.75
N ILE A 893 19.08 -54.51 17.53
CA ILE A 893 17.70 -54.44 17.01
C ILE A 893 17.03 -53.15 17.47
N ALA A 894 16.38 -52.43 16.55
CA ALA A 894 15.63 -51.22 16.88
C ALA A 894 14.27 -51.17 16.16
N ASN A 895 13.29 -50.50 16.77
CA ASN A 895 12.02 -50.23 16.11
C ASN A 895 12.20 -49.16 15.02
N HIS A 896 11.44 -49.27 13.93
CA HIS A 896 11.60 -48.40 12.76
C HIS A 896 10.36 -47.58 12.47
N THR A 897 10.39 -46.28 12.76
CA THR A 897 9.23 -45.39 12.69
C THR A 897 9.49 -44.08 11.95
N SER A 898 10.74 -43.73 11.63
CA SER A 898 11.10 -42.50 10.92
C SER A 898 12.37 -42.63 10.06
N PHE A 899 12.58 -41.65 9.17
CA PHE A 899 13.89 -41.43 8.55
C PHE A 899 14.96 -41.07 9.59
N LEU A 900 14.57 -40.40 10.69
CA LEU A 900 15.48 -39.94 11.73
C LEU A 900 16.06 -41.07 12.59
N ASP A 901 15.55 -42.30 12.50
CA ASP A 901 15.97 -43.42 13.36
C ASP A 901 17.46 -43.75 13.20
N THR A 902 17.95 -43.72 11.96
CA THR A 902 19.37 -43.94 11.65
C THR A 902 20.25 -42.86 12.27
N LEU A 903 19.83 -41.60 12.17
CA LEU A 903 20.52 -40.47 12.80
C LEU A 903 20.45 -40.56 14.34
N ALA A 904 19.33 -41.03 14.89
CA ALA A 904 19.10 -41.12 16.33
C ALA A 904 20.02 -42.19 16.98
N ILE A 905 20.22 -43.33 16.32
CA ILE A 905 21.14 -44.38 16.78
C ILE A 905 22.59 -43.86 16.85
N ALA A 906 22.99 -42.96 15.93
CA ALA A 906 24.32 -42.35 15.95
C ALA A 906 24.59 -41.49 17.21
N MET A 907 23.55 -41.08 17.93
CA MET A 907 23.69 -40.42 19.24
C MET A 907 24.15 -41.38 20.35
N ALA A 908 23.88 -42.68 20.20
CA ALA A 908 24.23 -43.70 21.19
C ALA A 908 25.61 -44.32 20.90
N THR A 909 25.91 -44.62 19.63
CA THR A 909 27.19 -45.26 19.25
C THR A 909 27.57 -44.99 17.80
N HIS A 910 28.88 -45.03 17.50
CA HIS A 910 29.46 -44.96 16.16
C HIS A 910 29.96 -46.34 15.66
N LYS A 911 29.94 -47.37 16.53
CA LYS A 911 30.45 -48.71 16.23
C LYS A 911 29.40 -49.60 15.55
N ILE A 912 28.89 -49.14 14.42
CA ILE A 912 27.75 -49.76 13.73
C ILE A 912 27.99 -49.97 12.24
N ILE A 913 27.31 -50.99 11.71
CA ILE A 913 27.11 -51.28 10.29
C ILE A 913 25.61 -51.50 10.07
N TYR A 914 25.01 -50.73 9.17
CA TYR A 914 23.59 -50.89 8.84
C TYR A 914 23.39 -51.93 7.74
N LEU A 915 22.31 -52.67 7.88
CA LEU A 915 21.67 -53.36 6.78
C LEU A 915 20.67 -52.40 6.13
N VAL A 916 20.88 -52.05 4.86
CA VAL A 916 20.17 -50.97 4.16
C VAL A 916 19.40 -51.47 2.94
N ASN A 917 18.41 -50.69 2.49
CA ASN A 917 17.73 -50.94 1.22
C ASN A 917 18.53 -50.37 0.04
N ASP A 918 18.26 -50.85 -1.17
CA ASP A 918 18.98 -50.45 -2.40
C ASP A 918 18.98 -48.96 -2.65
N TRP A 919 17.84 -48.28 -2.45
CA TRP A 919 17.77 -46.83 -2.65
C TRP A 919 18.73 -46.04 -1.73
N VAL A 920 19.03 -46.57 -0.53
CA VAL A 920 20.02 -45.96 0.38
C VAL A 920 21.42 -46.24 -0.12
N TYR A 921 21.68 -47.48 -0.53
CA TYR A 921 22.97 -47.96 -1.03
C TYR A 921 23.39 -47.22 -2.31
N ASP A 922 22.44 -46.93 -3.20
CA ASP A 922 22.66 -46.30 -4.50
C ASP A 922 22.31 -44.80 -4.54
N SER A 923 22.03 -44.19 -3.39
CA SER A 923 21.73 -42.76 -3.29
C SER A 923 22.87 -41.90 -3.86
N PRO A 924 22.58 -40.89 -4.72
CA PRO A 924 23.60 -39.99 -5.23
C PRO A 924 24.21 -39.11 -4.12
N VAL A 925 23.48 -38.89 -3.03
CA VAL A 925 23.90 -38.01 -1.93
C VAL A 925 24.86 -38.72 -0.98
N PHE A 926 24.63 -39.99 -0.61
CA PHE A 926 25.41 -40.69 0.42
C PHE A 926 25.83 -42.11 0.05
N GLY A 927 25.43 -42.64 -1.11
CA GLY A 927 25.69 -44.03 -1.51
C GLY A 927 27.17 -44.39 -1.58
N ARG A 928 28.04 -43.50 -2.11
CA ARG A 928 29.49 -43.76 -2.15
C ARG A 928 30.09 -43.94 -0.76
N LEU A 929 29.64 -43.14 0.21
CA LEU A 929 30.06 -43.24 1.61
C LEU A 929 29.52 -44.51 2.26
N VAL A 930 28.24 -44.81 2.08
CA VAL A 930 27.58 -46.03 2.59
C VAL A 930 28.32 -47.29 2.12
N LYS A 931 28.68 -47.35 0.82
CA LYS A 931 29.49 -48.42 0.23
C LYS A 931 30.88 -48.50 0.87
N ALA A 932 31.56 -47.35 1.02
CA ALA A 932 32.89 -47.29 1.62
C ALA A 932 32.91 -47.73 3.09
N LEU A 933 31.86 -47.44 3.86
CA LEU A 933 31.73 -47.82 5.28
C LEU A 933 31.46 -49.32 5.48
N GLY A 934 31.14 -50.06 4.41
CA GLY A 934 30.82 -51.49 4.45
C GLY A 934 29.39 -51.77 4.92
N PHE A 935 28.44 -50.86 4.70
CA PHE A 935 27.01 -51.16 4.91
C PHE A 935 26.54 -52.15 3.85
N TYR A 936 25.59 -53.02 4.22
CA TYR A 936 25.21 -54.15 3.38
C TYR A 936 23.79 -53.99 2.82
N PRO A 937 23.57 -54.10 1.50
CA PRO A 937 22.25 -54.04 0.89
C PRO A 937 21.49 -55.36 1.08
N VAL A 938 20.32 -55.31 1.71
CA VAL A 938 19.54 -56.52 2.08
C VAL A 938 19.03 -57.29 0.86
N SER A 939 18.88 -56.64 -0.30
CA SER A 939 18.42 -57.24 -1.57
C SER A 939 19.36 -58.32 -2.12
N GLN A 940 20.65 -58.26 -1.77
CA GLN A 940 21.67 -59.21 -2.24
C GLN A 940 21.59 -60.57 -1.54
N GLY A 941 20.64 -60.75 -0.62
CA GLY A 941 20.48 -61.95 0.19
C GLY A 941 21.39 -61.93 1.42
N ILE A 942 20.87 -62.37 2.57
CA ILE A 942 21.61 -62.36 3.84
C ILE A 942 22.77 -63.37 3.81
N GLU A 943 22.61 -64.49 3.10
CA GLU A 943 23.61 -65.55 2.95
C GLU A 943 24.86 -65.08 2.20
N ASN A 944 24.69 -64.29 1.13
CA ASN A 944 25.80 -63.70 0.36
C ASN A 944 26.55 -62.60 1.12
N GLY A 945 26.00 -62.11 2.23
CA GLY A 945 26.58 -61.06 3.06
C GLY A 945 27.44 -61.56 4.21
N ILE A 946 27.55 -62.88 4.40
CA ILE A 946 28.19 -63.46 5.59
C ILE A 946 29.66 -63.06 5.69
N ASP A 947 30.46 -63.27 4.64
CA ASP A 947 31.89 -62.98 4.64
C ASP A 947 32.24 -61.50 4.86
N PRO A 948 31.67 -60.53 4.13
CA PRO A 948 31.99 -59.11 4.35
C PRO A 948 31.50 -58.59 5.70
N LEU A 949 30.38 -59.09 6.24
CA LEU A 949 29.90 -58.71 7.56
C LEU A 949 30.76 -59.32 8.68
N LYS A 950 31.26 -60.56 8.51
CA LYS A 950 32.18 -61.22 9.45
C LYS A 950 33.46 -60.40 9.65
N GLU A 951 34.01 -59.84 8.57
CA GLU A 951 35.17 -58.94 8.64
C GLU A 951 34.89 -57.69 9.51
N LYS A 952 33.71 -57.07 9.34
CA LYS A 952 33.33 -55.89 10.12
C LYS A 952 33.05 -56.21 11.59
N ILE A 953 32.48 -57.38 11.88
CA ILE A 953 32.29 -57.85 13.26
C ILE A 953 33.64 -58.05 13.94
N ALA A 954 34.61 -58.68 13.25
CA ALA A 954 35.97 -58.87 13.76
C ALA A 954 36.69 -57.53 14.03
N GLN A 955 36.33 -56.46 13.30
CA GLN A 955 36.81 -55.09 13.53
C GLN A 955 36.13 -54.39 14.73
N GLY A 956 35.21 -55.06 15.43
CA GLY A 956 34.54 -54.52 16.61
C GLY A 956 33.23 -53.76 16.31
N TYR A 957 32.66 -53.92 15.11
CA TYR A 957 31.40 -53.25 14.74
C TYR A 957 30.18 -54.14 14.96
N SER A 958 29.11 -53.54 15.50
CA SER A 958 27.80 -54.18 15.67
C SER A 958 26.94 -54.06 14.42
N LEU A 959 26.08 -55.05 14.17
CA LEU A 959 25.14 -55.04 13.05
C LEU A 959 23.82 -54.41 13.49
N VAL A 960 23.36 -53.34 12.82
CA VAL A 960 22.08 -52.70 13.11
C VAL A 960 21.02 -53.21 12.15
N VAL A 961 19.98 -53.83 12.70
CA VAL A 961 18.84 -54.35 11.95
C VAL A 961 17.54 -53.73 12.48
N PHE A 962 16.68 -53.32 11.56
CA PHE A 962 15.29 -52.95 11.85
C PHE A 962 14.39 -54.16 11.55
N PRO A 963 14.10 -55.04 12.53
CA PRO A 963 13.43 -56.30 12.28
C PRO A 963 11.97 -56.17 11.82
N GLU A 964 11.37 -54.97 11.83
CA GLU A 964 10.03 -54.70 11.30
C GLU A 964 9.97 -54.62 9.76
N ALA A 965 11.13 -54.64 9.08
CA ALA A 965 11.35 -54.48 7.63
C ALA A 965 10.92 -53.12 7.04
N GLU A 966 9.74 -52.62 7.40
CA GLU A 966 9.24 -51.32 6.97
C GLU A 966 9.00 -50.35 8.12
N ARG A 967 9.22 -49.05 7.84
CA ARG A 967 8.80 -47.96 8.74
C ARG A 967 7.32 -48.04 9.08
N SER A 968 7.00 -48.05 10.37
CA SER A 968 5.65 -47.92 10.89
C SER A 968 5.12 -46.49 10.68
N TYR A 969 3.79 -46.34 10.61
CA TYR A 969 3.11 -45.04 10.55
C TYR A 969 2.75 -44.51 11.95
N THR A 970 2.98 -45.33 12.99
CA THR A 970 2.63 -45.08 14.38
C THR A 970 3.80 -45.50 15.28
N ASN A 971 3.74 -45.13 16.56
CA ASN A 971 4.67 -45.61 17.58
C ASN A 971 4.36 -47.03 18.07
N ASP A 972 3.68 -47.88 17.29
CA ASP A 972 3.46 -49.27 17.68
C ASP A 972 4.47 -50.18 16.99
N VAL A 973 5.10 -51.05 17.78
CA VAL A 973 6.11 -52.00 17.31
C VAL A 973 5.43 -53.19 16.63
N LYS A 974 5.72 -53.40 15.34
CA LYS A 974 5.15 -54.50 14.54
C LYS A 974 5.80 -55.85 14.84
N ARG A 975 5.42 -56.88 14.09
CA ARG A 975 6.02 -58.21 14.20
C ARG A 975 7.45 -58.16 13.65
N PHE A 976 8.38 -58.78 14.35
CA PHE A 976 9.76 -58.94 13.88
C PHE A 976 9.90 -60.08 12.87
N HIS A 977 10.67 -59.81 11.81
CA HIS A 977 11.17 -60.78 10.84
C HIS A 977 12.41 -61.50 11.39
N LYS A 978 12.66 -62.72 10.89
CA LYS A 978 13.67 -63.65 11.42
C LYS A 978 15.13 -63.26 11.11
N GLY A 979 15.37 -62.37 10.13
CA GLY A 979 16.71 -62.11 9.58
C GLY A 979 17.75 -61.64 10.60
N ALA A 980 17.39 -60.74 11.52
CA ALA A 980 18.30 -60.27 12.58
C ALA A 980 18.75 -61.41 13.50
N PHE A 981 17.83 -62.32 13.82
CA PHE A 981 18.04 -63.43 14.74
C PHE A 981 18.82 -64.57 14.09
N TYR A 982 18.61 -64.79 12.79
CA TYR A 982 19.43 -65.69 11.99
C TYR A 982 20.89 -65.21 11.96
N LEU A 983 21.13 -63.92 11.70
CA LEU A 983 22.49 -63.35 11.74
C LEU A 983 23.14 -63.46 13.12
N ALA A 984 22.38 -63.24 14.20
CA ALA A 984 22.89 -63.42 15.56
C ALA A 984 23.33 -64.87 15.82
N GLU A 985 22.56 -65.84 15.36
CA GLU A 985 22.87 -67.27 15.50
C GLU A 985 24.10 -67.67 14.65
N GLN A 986 24.14 -67.27 13.37
CA GLN A 986 25.25 -67.59 12.46
C GLN A 986 26.60 -67.02 12.91
N PHE A 987 26.61 -65.80 13.46
CA PHE A 987 27.83 -65.16 13.96
C PHE A 987 28.09 -65.42 15.45
N GLY A 988 27.20 -66.13 16.15
CA GLY A 988 27.31 -66.37 17.59
C GLY A 988 27.35 -65.09 18.42
N LEU A 989 26.54 -64.09 18.04
CA LEU A 989 26.45 -62.76 18.66
C LEU A 989 25.27 -62.64 19.62
N ASP A 990 25.44 -61.79 20.64
CA ASP A 990 24.35 -61.35 21.51
C ASP A 990 23.41 -60.40 20.76
N ILE A 991 22.20 -60.22 21.28
CA ILE A 991 21.22 -59.27 20.76
C ILE A 991 21.13 -58.06 21.70
N LEU A 992 21.25 -56.85 21.16
CA LEU A 992 21.14 -55.60 21.92
C LEU A 992 19.91 -54.80 21.45
N PRO A 993 18.85 -54.71 22.26
CA PRO A 993 17.69 -53.86 21.97
C PRO A 993 18.02 -52.37 22.09
N LEU A 994 17.62 -51.57 21.10
CA LEU A 994 17.54 -50.12 21.17
C LEU A 994 16.11 -49.66 20.93
N TYR A 995 15.57 -48.90 21.87
CA TYR A 995 14.20 -48.38 21.82
C TYR A 995 14.22 -46.92 21.36
N ILE A 996 13.56 -46.65 20.23
CA ILE A 996 13.46 -45.32 19.63
C ILE A 996 12.04 -44.78 19.82
N HIS A 997 11.91 -43.71 20.59
CA HIS A 997 10.62 -43.09 20.92
C HIS A 997 10.54 -41.64 20.41
N GLY A 998 9.38 -41.28 19.86
CA GLY A 998 9.06 -39.91 19.43
C GLY A 998 9.45 -39.53 17.99
N ASN A 999 10.29 -40.34 17.33
CA ASN A 999 10.72 -40.08 15.95
C ASN A 999 9.55 -40.06 14.94
N SER A 1000 8.51 -40.88 15.15
CA SER A 1000 7.34 -40.92 14.27
C SER A 1000 6.45 -39.67 14.40
N GLU A 1001 6.50 -38.99 15.55
CA GLU A 1001 5.87 -37.69 15.78
C GLU A 1001 6.68 -36.57 15.13
N VAL A 1002 8.00 -36.60 15.29
CA VAL A 1002 8.91 -35.55 14.84
C VAL A 1002 9.04 -35.55 13.31
N LEU A 1003 9.23 -36.70 12.67
CA LEU A 1003 9.24 -36.79 11.21
C LEU A 1003 8.45 -38.02 10.77
N PRO A 1004 7.13 -37.88 10.57
CA PRO A 1004 6.25 -38.96 10.14
C PRO A 1004 6.66 -39.53 8.77
N LYS A 1005 6.40 -40.83 8.56
CA LYS A 1005 6.59 -41.47 7.25
C LYS A 1005 5.82 -40.72 6.15
N GLY A 1006 6.51 -40.44 5.05
CA GLY A 1006 5.96 -39.77 3.87
C GLY A 1006 5.91 -38.24 3.94
N ASP A 1007 6.51 -37.64 4.96
CA ASP A 1007 6.64 -36.18 5.08
C ASP A 1007 8.10 -35.73 5.08
N PHE A 1008 8.32 -34.45 4.80
CA PHE A 1008 9.61 -33.78 4.95
C PHE A 1008 9.58 -32.70 6.04
N ILE A 1009 8.42 -32.45 6.65
CA ILE A 1009 8.29 -31.48 7.73
C ILE A 1009 8.72 -32.12 9.06
N ILE A 1010 9.67 -31.47 9.73
CA ILE A 1010 10.18 -31.83 11.05
C ILE A 1010 9.35 -31.08 12.10
N TYR A 1011 8.46 -31.79 12.76
CA TYR A 1011 7.59 -31.28 13.82
C TYR A 1011 8.30 -31.19 15.16
N ASP A 1012 7.83 -30.27 16.01
CA ASP A 1012 8.28 -30.18 17.39
C ASP A 1012 7.95 -31.48 18.16
N GLY A 1013 8.87 -31.93 19.01
CA GLY A 1013 8.67 -33.14 19.81
C GLY A 1013 9.93 -33.54 20.56
N SER A 1014 10.04 -34.83 20.86
CA SER A 1014 11.22 -35.41 21.49
C SER A 1014 11.70 -36.64 20.72
N ILE A 1015 13.00 -36.83 20.63
CA ILE A 1015 13.66 -38.03 20.14
C ILE A 1015 14.35 -38.65 21.36
N THR A 1016 13.90 -39.81 21.79
CA THR A 1016 14.55 -40.57 22.87
C THR A 1016 15.07 -41.90 22.35
N VAL A 1017 16.34 -42.19 22.63
CA VAL A 1017 16.96 -43.49 22.34
C VAL A 1017 17.34 -44.14 23.67
N LYS A 1018 16.74 -45.28 24.01
CA LYS A 1018 17.10 -46.06 25.21
C LYS A 1018 17.88 -47.30 24.80
N VAL A 1019 19.05 -47.46 25.40
CA VAL A 1019 19.87 -48.68 25.28
C VAL A 1019 19.32 -49.71 26.25
N GLY A 1020 18.89 -50.86 25.75
CA GLY A 1020 18.32 -51.95 26.54
C GLY A 1020 19.38 -52.83 27.22
N GLU A 1021 18.92 -53.89 27.86
CA GLU A 1021 19.79 -54.94 28.39
C GLU A 1021 20.24 -55.89 27.27
N ARG A 1022 21.51 -56.29 27.32
CA ARG A 1022 22.10 -57.21 26.34
C ARG A 1022 21.55 -58.62 26.58
N ILE A 1023 20.96 -59.21 25.55
CA ILE A 1023 20.40 -60.58 25.59
C ILE A 1023 21.48 -61.55 25.13
N SER A 1024 22.00 -62.35 26.07
CA SER A 1024 23.00 -63.37 25.77
C SER A 1024 22.48 -64.38 24.75
N LYS A 1025 23.35 -64.83 23.84
CA LYS A 1025 23.03 -65.94 22.93
C LYS A 1025 22.67 -67.24 23.66
N ASP A 1026 23.24 -67.45 24.85
CA ASP A 1026 23.07 -68.67 25.66
C ASP A 1026 21.84 -68.58 26.59
N ASP A 1027 21.11 -67.46 26.58
CA ASP A 1027 19.90 -67.30 27.39
C ASP A 1027 18.72 -68.06 26.77
N MET A 1028 18.42 -69.22 27.36
CA MET A 1028 17.36 -70.13 26.94
C MET A 1028 15.96 -69.60 27.22
N GLN A 1029 15.79 -68.57 28.06
CA GLN A 1029 14.46 -67.98 28.32
C GLN A 1029 13.85 -67.42 27.02
N PHE A 1030 14.69 -66.90 26.14
CA PHE A 1030 14.31 -66.36 24.84
C PHE A 1030 14.17 -67.43 23.75
N GLY A 1031 14.42 -68.71 24.01
CA GLY A 1031 14.22 -69.81 23.06
C GLY A 1031 15.51 -70.38 22.49
N THR A 1032 15.39 -71.55 21.86
CA THR A 1032 16.53 -72.42 21.50
C THR A 1032 17.03 -72.25 20.07
N ASN A 1033 16.19 -71.74 19.17
CA ASN A 1033 16.52 -71.45 17.78
C ASN A 1033 16.11 -70.02 17.41
N TYR A 1034 16.68 -69.49 16.32
CA TYR A 1034 16.40 -68.12 15.85
C TYR A 1034 14.91 -67.81 15.65
N SER A 1035 14.06 -68.79 15.31
CA SER A 1035 12.62 -68.60 15.11
C SER A 1035 11.87 -68.39 16.43
N GLU A 1036 12.17 -69.19 17.46
CA GLU A 1036 11.64 -69.00 18.82
C GLU A 1036 12.12 -67.69 19.44
N ARG A 1037 13.43 -67.40 19.28
CA ARG A 1037 14.06 -66.15 19.72
C ARG A 1037 13.39 -64.93 19.11
N THR A 1038 13.09 -64.97 17.81
CA THR A 1038 12.34 -63.88 17.14
C THR A 1038 11.00 -63.59 17.84
N LYS A 1039 10.22 -64.63 18.19
CA LYS A 1039 8.89 -64.45 18.79
C LYS A 1039 8.97 -63.93 20.23
N LYS A 1040 9.82 -64.54 21.06
CA LYS A 1040 9.95 -64.17 22.49
C LYS A 1040 10.63 -62.81 22.67
N ILE A 1041 11.69 -62.52 21.90
CA ILE A 1041 12.36 -61.21 21.95
C ILE A 1041 11.45 -60.09 21.43
N ASN A 1042 10.63 -60.33 20.40
CA ASN A 1042 9.62 -59.35 19.98
C ASN A 1042 8.62 -59.04 21.12
N ALA A 1043 8.11 -60.05 21.83
CA ALA A 1043 7.22 -59.85 22.97
C ALA A 1043 7.90 -59.06 24.09
N TYR A 1044 9.14 -59.41 24.44
CA TYR A 1044 9.96 -58.67 25.41
C TYR A 1044 10.20 -57.22 24.98
N PHE A 1045 10.60 -57.01 23.73
CA PHE A 1045 10.83 -55.67 23.16
C PHE A 1045 9.57 -54.81 23.26
N ARG A 1046 8.39 -55.35 22.93
CA ARG A 1046 7.11 -54.64 23.04
C ARG A 1046 6.78 -54.24 24.47
N ASN A 1047 7.05 -55.11 25.44
CA ASN A 1047 6.79 -54.84 26.86
C ASN A 1047 7.71 -53.73 27.38
N GLU A 1048 9.01 -53.81 27.11
CA GLU A 1048 9.98 -52.79 27.48
C GLU A 1048 9.72 -51.45 26.78
N PHE A 1049 9.32 -51.48 25.50
CA PHE A 1049 8.93 -50.28 24.77
C PHE A 1049 7.66 -49.66 25.37
N ALA A 1050 6.68 -50.45 25.78
CA ALA A 1050 5.49 -49.95 26.46
C ALA A 1050 5.82 -49.33 27.84
N ALA A 1051 6.75 -49.92 28.59
CA ALA A 1051 7.23 -49.35 29.85
C ALA A 1051 7.92 -47.99 29.61
N LEU A 1052 8.76 -47.89 28.57
CA LEU A 1052 9.38 -46.64 28.16
C LEU A 1052 8.35 -45.56 27.80
N ARG A 1053 7.29 -45.93 27.07
CA ARG A 1053 6.20 -45.01 26.75
C ARG A 1053 5.52 -44.49 28.01
N ASN A 1054 5.21 -45.37 28.97
CA ASN A 1054 4.59 -44.98 30.24
C ASN A 1054 5.48 -44.04 31.09
N GLU A 1055 6.80 -44.16 30.98
CA GLU A 1055 7.75 -43.30 31.69
C GLU A 1055 7.84 -41.88 31.07
N ILE A 1056 7.73 -41.78 29.74
CA ILE A 1056 8.04 -40.55 28.99
C ILE A 1056 6.78 -39.77 28.59
N GLU A 1057 5.71 -40.46 28.23
CA GLU A 1057 4.48 -39.83 27.75
C GLU A 1057 3.68 -39.31 28.93
N ASN A 1058 3.76 -37.99 29.19
CA ASN A 1058 2.93 -37.29 30.15
C ASN A 1058 1.66 -36.70 29.51
N GLU A 1059 0.82 -36.06 30.32
CA GLU A 1059 -0.44 -35.43 29.88
C GLU A 1059 -0.27 -34.37 28.77
N ASP A 1060 0.89 -33.70 28.70
CA ASP A 1060 1.18 -32.67 27.70
C ASP A 1060 1.93 -33.22 26.47
N TYR A 1061 2.31 -34.50 26.46
CA TYR A 1061 3.16 -35.09 25.42
C TYR A 1061 2.58 -34.92 24.01
N PHE A 1062 1.27 -35.20 23.85
CA PHE A 1062 0.60 -35.08 22.56
C PHE A 1062 -0.05 -33.70 22.30
N LYS A 1063 0.10 -32.73 23.22
CA LYS A 1063 -0.52 -31.39 23.10
C LYS A 1063 -0.26 -30.74 21.74
N LYS A 1064 1.00 -30.66 21.32
CA LYS A 1064 1.37 -30.03 20.04
C LYS A 1064 0.74 -30.75 18.85
N LYS A 1065 0.78 -32.09 18.84
CA LYS A 1065 0.24 -32.94 17.77
C LYS A 1065 -1.28 -32.84 17.67
N LEU A 1066 -1.97 -32.71 18.80
CA LEU A 1066 -3.40 -32.44 18.86
C LEU A 1066 -3.73 -31.07 18.27
N LEU A 1067 -3.05 -30.00 18.72
CA LEU A 1067 -3.32 -28.64 18.25
C LEU A 1067 -3.04 -28.46 16.75
N LEU A 1068 -2.11 -29.23 16.19
CA LEU A 1068 -1.89 -29.30 14.74
C LEU A 1068 -3.11 -29.79 13.95
N SER A 1069 -4.02 -30.56 14.56
CA SER A 1069 -5.27 -31.01 13.92
C SER A 1069 -6.31 -29.91 13.76
N PHE A 1070 -6.15 -28.84 14.53
CA PHE A 1070 -7.01 -27.66 14.51
C PHE A 1070 -6.29 -26.43 13.96
N LEU A 1071 -5.04 -26.57 13.54
CA LEU A 1071 -4.26 -25.48 12.94
C LEU A 1071 -4.95 -24.97 11.66
N TYR A 1072 -5.07 -23.65 11.55
CA TYR A 1072 -5.78 -22.91 10.51
C TYR A 1072 -7.28 -23.18 10.41
N LYS A 1073 -7.90 -23.86 11.39
CA LYS A 1073 -9.37 -23.89 11.51
C LYS A 1073 -9.89 -22.57 12.08
N GLU A 1074 -11.21 -22.39 12.08
CA GLU A 1074 -11.87 -21.20 12.63
C GLU A 1074 -11.48 -20.94 14.09
N ASN A 1075 -11.29 -19.67 14.44
CA ASN A 1075 -10.73 -19.28 15.74
C ASN A 1075 -11.59 -19.71 16.93
N GLU A 1076 -12.92 -19.75 16.78
CA GLU A 1076 -13.84 -20.20 17.83
C GLU A 1076 -13.56 -21.67 18.21
N VAL A 1077 -13.49 -22.55 17.19
CA VAL A 1077 -13.13 -23.97 17.36
C VAL A 1077 -11.76 -24.13 18.02
N VAL A 1078 -10.75 -23.40 17.53
CA VAL A 1078 -9.38 -23.51 18.05
C VAL A 1078 -9.29 -23.08 19.52
N ASN A 1079 -10.00 -22.02 19.90
CA ASN A 1079 -9.98 -21.52 21.27
C ASN A 1079 -10.73 -22.46 22.22
N GLU A 1080 -11.87 -23.01 21.80
CA GLU A 1080 -12.64 -23.98 22.60
C GLU A 1080 -11.82 -25.24 22.85
N VAL A 1081 -11.19 -25.82 21.82
CA VAL A 1081 -10.33 -27.01 21.97
C VAL A 1081 -9.12 -26.75 22.87
N LYS A 1082 -8.50 -25.55 22.76
CA LYS A 1082 -7.38 -25.17 23.64
C LYS A 1082 -7.84 -25.03 25.10
N ALA A 1083 -8.99 -24.41 25.33
CA ALA A 1083 -9.54 -24.22 26.66
C ALA A 1083 -9.88 -25.58 27.30
N ASP A 1084 -10.58 -26.43 26.56
CA ASP A 1084 -10.95 -27.78 26.99
C ASP A 1084 -9.73 -28.65 27.30
N PHE A 1085 -8.72 -28.69 26.41
CA PHE A 1085 -7.49 -29.44 26.68
C PHE A 1085 -6.77 -28.94 27.94
N ASN A 1086 -6.61 -27.63 28.11
CA ASN A 1086 -5.89 -27.09 29.28
C ASN A 1086 -6.65 -27.34 30.58
N ALA A 1087 -7.99 -27.35 30.55
CA ALA A 1087 -8.83 -27.64 31.71
C ALA A 1087 -8.82 -29.14 32.09
N HIS A 1088 -8.76 -30.04 31.11
CA HIS A 1088 -9.05 -31.46 31.30
C HIS A 1088 -7.90 -32.42 30.94
N LYS A 1089 -6.70 -31.94 30.59
CA LYS A 1089 -5.55 -32.78 30.16
C LYS A 1089 -5.22 -33.93 31.12
N SER A 1090 -5.29 -33.71 32.44
CA SER A 1090 -5.00 -34.72 33.45
C SER A 1090 -6.05 -35.84 33.44
N VAL A 1091 -7.32 -35.47 33.26
CA VAL A 1091 -8.44 -36.42 33.12
C VAL A 1091 -8.27 -37.28 31.87
N TYR A 1092 -7.91 -36.68 30.74
CA TYR A 1092 -7.67 -37.43 29.50
C TYR A 1092 -6.50 -38.40 29.61
N PHE A 1093 -5.46 -38.00 30.34
CA PHE A 1093 -4.32 -38.85 30.61
C PHE A 1093 -4.64 -40.00 31.59
N GLU A 1094 -5.46 -39.74 32.62
CA GLU A 1094 -5.99 -40.77 33.53
C GLU A 1094 -6.86 -41.78 32.75
N LEU A 1095 -7.81 -41.30 31.94
CA LEU A 1095 -8.71 -42.12 31.13
C LEU A 1095 -7.96 -43.14 30.28
N ASN A 1096 -6.82 -42.74 29.71
CA ASN A 1096 -5.99 -43.62 28.89
C ASN A 1096 -5.52 -44.89 29.62
N LYS A 1097 -5.36 -44.85 30.95
CA LYS A 1097 -4.91 -45.98 31.77
C LYS A 1097 -5.99 -47.04 31.97
N HIS A 1098 -7.26 -46.66 31.85
CA HIS A 1098 -8.40 -47.53 32.11
C HIS A 1098 -8.99 -48.19 30.86
N ILE A 1099 -8.63 -47.73 29.67
CA ILE A 1099 -9.10 -48.28 28.40
C ILE A 1099 -8.05 -49.23 27.81
N PRO A 1100 -8.41 -50.48 27.43
CA PRO A 1100 -7.46 -51.40 26.81
C PRO A 1100 -6.80 -50.85 25.53
N LYS A 1101 -5.60 -51.35 25.22
CA LYS A 1101 -4.78 -50.86 24.09
C LYS A 1101 -5.39 -51.11 22.71
N ASP A 1102 -6.17 -52.18 22.57
CA ASP A 1102 -6.79 -52.63 21.31
C ASP A 1102 -8.33 -52.59 21.34
N ALA A 1103 -8.91 -51.87 22.30
CA ALA A 1103 -10.37 -51.80 22.48
C ALA A 1103 -11.08 -51.16 21.29
N SER A 1104 -12.28 -51.68 21.01
CA SER A 1104 -13.30 -51.02 20.18
C SER A 1104 -14.17 -50.16 21.09
N ILE A 1105 -14.14 -48.85 20.87
CA ILE A 1105 -14.75 -47.83 21.73
C ILE A 1105 -15.92 -47.20 20.99
N LEU A 1106 -17.09 -47.20 21.60
CA LEU A 1106 -18.19 -46.32 21.22
C LEU A 1106 -18.11 -45.07 22.11
N HIS A 1107 -17.85 -43.90 21.51
CA HIS A 1107 -17.76 -42.63 22.22
C HIS A 1107 -18.97 -41.75 21.90
N ILE A 1108 -19.76 -41.43 22.91
CA ILE A 1108 -20.84 -40.45 22.83
C ILE A 1108 -20.30 -39.11 23.33
N ALA A 1109 -20.27 -38.11 22.45
CA ALA A 1109 -19.53 -36.87 22.67
C ALA A 1109 -20.30 -35.62 22.21
N ASP A 1110 -20.01 -34.48 22.84
CA ASP A 1110 -20.41 -33.15 22.36
C ASP A 1110 -19.18 -32.24 22.22
N ASP A 1111 -18.18 -32.69 21.47
CA ASP A 1111 -16.94 -31.95 21.23
C ASP A 1111 -16.47 -32.03 19.77
N PHE A 1112 -15.33 -31.38 19.46
CA PHE A 1112 -14.78 -31.29 18.11
C PHE A 1112 -13.86 -32.48 17.74
N GLY A 1113 -13.93 -33.58 18.49
CA GLY A 1113 -13.15 -34.81 18.27
C GLY A 1113 -11.77 -34.81 18.93
N GLN A 1114 -11.43 -33.80 19.73
CA GLN A 1114 -10.10 -33.70 20.37
C GLN A 1114 -9.80 -34.90 21.28
N LYS A 1115 -10.83 -35.45 21.95
CA LYS A 1115 -10.71 -36.62 22.82
C LYS A 1115 -10.42 -37.90 22.03
N ASP A 1116 -11.11 -38.12 20.91
CA ASP A 1116 -10.87 -39.28 20.04
C ASP A 1116 -9.46 -39.26 19.46
N VAL A 1117 -9.02 -38.07 19.02
CA VAL A 1117 -7.67 -37.87 18.51
C VAL A 1117 -6.65 -38.24 19.58
N LEU A 1118 -6.79 -37.74 20.81
CA LEU A 1118 -5.89 -38.09 21.92
C LEU A 1118 -5.89 -39.59 22.25
N LEU A 1119 -7.07 -40.21 22.38
CA LEU A 1119 -7.17 -41.64 22.68
C LEU A 1119 -6.49 -42.51 21.61
N SER A 1120 -6.58 -42.12 20.34
CA SER A 1120 -5.91 -42.79 19.22
C SER A 1120 -4.40 -42.52 19.14
N LEU A 1121 -3.94 -41.36 19.64
CA LEU A 1121 -2.52 -41.01 19.71
C LEU A 1121 -1.84 -41.78 20.85
N TYR A 1122 -2.49 -41.89 22.00
CA TYR A 1122 -2.01 -42.69 23.12
C TYR A 1122 -1.89 -44.18 22.77
N GLN A 1123 -2.86 -44.77 22.04
CA GLN A 1123 -2.77 -46.17 21.62
C GLN A 1123 -3.31 -46.33 20.18
N ALA A 1124 -2.45 -46.74 19.24
CA ALA A 1124 -2.87 -46.84 17.82
C ALA A 1124 -3.78 -48.04 17.53
N GLY A 1125 -3.75 -49.04 18.41
CA GLY A 1125 -4.57 -50.26 18.32
C GLY A 1125 -6.08 -50.00 18.44
N ARG A 1126 -6.47 -48.98 19.21
CA ARG A 1126 -7.87 -48.61 19.48
C ARG A 1126 -8.64 -48.31 18.20
N LYS A 1127 -9.88 -48.80 18.15
CA LYS A 1127 -10.86 -48.47 17.11
C LYS A 1127 -11.94 -47.62 17.76
N ILE A 1128 -12.11 -46.39 17.31
CA ILE A 1128 -13.03 -45.43 17.92
C ILE A 1128 -14.18 -45.19 16.96
N PHE A 1129 -15.41 -45.43 17.42
CA PHE A 1129 -16.65 -45.05 16.76
C PHE A 1129 -17.27 -43.93 17.60
N SER A 1130 -17.30 -42.70 17.08
CA SER A 1130 -17.76 -41.54 17.82
C SER A 1130 -19.07 -41.01 17.25
N PHE A 1131 -20.08 -40.87 18.11
CA PHE A 1131 -21.34 -40.22 17.81
C PHE A 1131 -21.34 -38.84 18.47
N ILE A 1132 -21.45 -37.80 17.63
CA ILE A 1132 -21.58 -36.40 18.04
C ILE A 1132 -22.90 -35.89 17.51
N HIS A 1133 -23.81 -35.48 18.41
CA HIS A 1133 -25.16 -35.04 18.05
C HIS A 1133 -25.14 -33.77 17.19
N ASN A 1134 -24.34 -32.77 17.59
CA ASN A 1134 -24.17 -31.52 16.86
C ASN A 1134 -23.46 -31.75 15.52
N GLU A 1135 -24.16 -31.46 14.41
CA GLU A 1135 -23.64 -31.70 13.06
C GLU A 1135 -22.40 -30.88 12.71
N GLU A 1136 -22.32 -29.64 13.20
CA GLU A 1136 -21.20 -28.73 12.97
C GLU A 1136 -19.95 -29.25 13.68
N LYS A 1137 -20.05 -29.61 14.97
CA LYS A 1137 -18.97 -30.23 15.74
C LYS A 1137 -18.49 -31.54 15.11
N ARG A 1138 -19.43 -32.40 14.68
CA ARG A 1138 -19.15 -33.65 13.97
C ARG A 1138 -18.41 -33.42 12.66
N ALA A 1139 -18.85 -32.44 11.86
CA ALA A 1139 -18.19 -32.07 10.60
C ALA A 1139 -16.75 -31.61 10.84
N VAL A 1140 -16.52 -30.81 11.89
CA VAL A 1140 -15.18 -30.38 12.28
C VAL A 1140 -14.28 -31.54 12.68
N ALA A 1141 -14.82 -32.48 13.47
CA ALA A 1141 -14.10 -33.66 13.91
C ALA A 1141 -13.62 -34.48 12.71
N ILE A 1142 -14.49 -34.75 11.73
CA ILE A 1142 -14.21 -35.49 10.49
C ILE A 1142 -13.04 -34.89 9.67
N GLN A 1143 -12.82 -33.57 9.74
CA GLN A 1143 -11.73 -32.91 9.01
C GLN A 1143 -10.35 -33.00 9.69
N SER A 1144 -10.22 -33.72 10.82
CA SER A 1144 -8.90 -33.95 11.43
C SER A 1144 -8.01 -34.80 10.51
N TYR A 1145 -6.80 -34.31 10.20
CA TYR A 1145 -5.84 -35.07 9.36
C TYR A 1145 -5.45 -36.42 9.96
N VAL A 1146 -5.55 -36.55 11.29
CA VAL A 1146 -5.19 -37.77 12.04
C VAL A 1146 -6.07 -38.96 11.65
N ILE A 1147 -7.33 -38.70 11.26
CA ILE A 1147 -8.31 -39.73 10.87
C ILE A 1147 -7.85 -40.53 9.65
N ARG A 1148 -7.08 -39.91 8.75
CA ARG A 1148 -6.57 -40.61 7.55
C ARG A 1148 -5.53 -41.70 7.88
N ARG A 1149 -4.95 -41.66 9.10
CA ARG A 1149 -3.91 -42.61 9.55
C ARG A 1149 -4.31 -43.41 10.79
N ARG A 1150 -5.42 -43.07 11.47
CA ARG A 1150 -5.91 -43.71 12.70
C ARG A 1150 -7.30 -44.28 12.49
N LYS A 1151 -7.70 -45.26 13.31
CA LYS A 1151 -9.00 -45.94 13.20
C LYS A 1151 -10.08 -45.20 13.98
N ILE A 1152 -10.39 -43.98 13.55
CA ILE A 1152 -11.47 -43.15 14.11
C ILE A 1152 -12.57 -43.05 13.06
N HIS A 1153 -13.80 -43.35 13.46
CA HIS A 1153 -14.98 -43.33 12.61
C HIS A 1153 -16.05 -42.47 13.29
N TYR A 1154 -16.39 -41.33 12.70
CA TYR A 1154 -17.52 -40.52 13.14
C TYR A 1154 -18.79 -41.02 12.46
N ILE A 1155 -19.78 -41.40 13.26
CA ILE A 1155 -21.03 -42.02 12.83
C ILE A 1155 -22.20 -41.04 13.00
N GLN A 1156 -23.24 -41.20 12.17
CA GLN A 1156 -24.48 -40.43 12.29
C GLN A 1156 -25.52 -41.17 13.12
N ASP A 1157 -25.47 -42.49 13.13
CA ASP A 1157 -26.35 -43.34 13.93
C ASP A 1157 -25.55 -44.49 14.58
N VAL A 1158 -25.87 -44.82 15.83
CA VAL A 1158 -25.24 -45.91 16.58
C VAL A 1158 -25.49 -47.27 15.92
N SER A 1159 -26.58 -47.42 15.16
CA SER A 1159 -26.92 -48.61 14.38
C SER A 1159 -25.94 -48.90 13.23
N GLU A 1160 -25.10 -47.94 12.81
CA GLU A 1160 -24.05 -48.15 11.81
C GLU A 1160 -22.97 -49.14 12.28
N ILE A 1161 -22.91 -49.43 13.58
CA ILE A 1161 -21.90 -50.30 14.18
C ILE A 1161 -22.33 -51.77 14.07
N THR A 1162 -21.64 -52.52 13.21
CA THR A 1162 -21.84 -53.97 13.02
C THR A 1162 -20.86 -54.84 13.82
N LYS A 1163 -19.95 -54.23 14.60
CA LYS A 1163 -18.87 -54.91 15.33
C LYS A 1163 -19.11 -54.86 16.83
N LYS A 1164 -18.63 -55.89 17.55
CA LYS A 1164 -18.64 -55.90 19.02
C LYS A 1164 -17.86 -54.69 19.56
N ILE A 1165 -18.52 -53.92 20.43
CA ILE A 1165 -17.91 -52.80 21.17
C ILE A 1165 -17.44 -53.33 22.54
N ASP A 1166 -16.24 -52.94 22.93
CA ASP A 1166 -15.62 -53.35 24.21
C ASP A 1166 -15.86 -52.30 25.30
N VAL A 1167 -15.89 -51.01 24.93
CA VAL A 1167 -16.03 -49.88 25.86
C VAL A 1167 -17.04 -48.87 25.33
N LEU A 1168 -18.02 -48.49 26.15
CA LEU A 1168 -18.86 -47.30 25.95
C LEU A 1168 -18.25 -46.15 26.76
N LEU A 1169 -17.85 -45.07 26.08
CA LEU A 1169 -17.39 -43.84 26.69
C LEU A 1169 -18.47 -42.76 26.48
N VAL A 1170 -18.96 -42.16 27.56
CA VAL A 1170 -19.94 -41.06 27.50
C VAL A 1170 -19.29 -39.81 28.08
N SER A 1171 -19.21 -38.76 27.26
CA SER A 1171 -18.72 -37.44 27.66
C SER A 1171 -19.63 -36.28 27.26
N ASP A 1172 -20.79 -36.60 26.68
CA ASP A 1172 -21.91 -35.67 26.52
C ASP A 1172 -22.80 -35.72 27.77
N GLU A 1173 -22.95 -34.59 28.46
CA GLU A 1173 -23.80 -34.49 29.65
C GLU A 1173 -25.29 -34.59 29.33
N ASN A 1174 -25.70 -34.31 28.08
CA ASN A 1174 -27.11 -34.27 27.67
C ASN A 1174 -27.62 -35.60 27.09
N PHE A 1175 -26.76 -36.61 26.99
CA PHE A 1175 -27.13 -37.89 26.40
C PHE A 1175 -27.98 -38.73 27.36
N ASP A 1176 -29.18 -39.12 26.91
CA ASP A 1176 -30.00 -40.10 27.64
C ASP A 1176 -29.47 -41.52 27.41
N ILE A 1177 -28.85 -42.07 28.44
CA ILE A 1177 -28.27 -43.41 28.39
C ILE A 1177 -29.30 -44.52 28.17
N ASN A 1178 -30.57 -44.29 28.54
CA ASN A 1178 -31.64 -45.28 28.35
C ASN A 1178 -32.00 -45.47 26.87
N ALA A 1179 -31.54 -44.59 25.99
CA ALA A 1179 -31.70 -44.74 24.54
C ALA A 1179 -30.92 -45.93 23.97
N LEU A 1180 -29.95 -46.49 24.70
CA LEU A 1180 -29.17 -47.66 24.27
C LEU A 1180 -29.84 -48.96 24.71
N LEU A 1181 -30.16 -49.83 23.74
CA LEU A 1181 -30.77 -51.15 23.97
C LEU A 1181 -29.83 -52.19 24.60
N SER A 1182 -28.50 -51.99 24.50
CA SER A 1182 -27.50 -52.91 25.07
C SER A 1182 -26.20 -52.17 25.43
N PHE A 1183 -25.53 -52.64 26.48
CA PHE A 1183 -24.28 -52.07 26.99
C PHE A 1183 -23.09 -53.04 26.83
N PRO A 1184 -21.88 -52.53 26.51
CA PRO A 1184 -20.67 -53.35 26.40
C PRO A 1184 -20.06 -53.67 27.77
N ASP A 1185 -19.02 -54.51 27.77
CA ASP A 1185 -18.39 -55.05 28.99
C ASP A 1185 -17.87 -53.97 29.96
N THR A 1186 -17.53 -52.77 29.45
CA THR A 1186 -17.11 -51.61 30.25
C THR A 1186 -17.86 -50.33 29.82
N VAL A 1187 -18.39 -49.58 30.79
CA VAL A 1187 -19.04 -48.28 30.59
C VAL A 1187 -18.28 -47.22 31.39
N ILE A 1188 -17.90 -46.12 30.74
CA ILE A 1188 -17.12 -45.03 31.32
C ILE A 1188 -17.84 -43.71 31.12
N PHE A 1189 -18.06 -42.96 32.21
CA PHE A 1189 -18.54 -41.59 32.16
C PHE A 1189 -17.37 -40.66 32.47
N MET A 1190 -17.20 -39.63 31.63
CA MET A 1190 -16.13 -38.64 31.79
C MET A 1190 -16.72 -37.24 31.87
N ASN A 1191 -16.35 -36.51 32.93
CA ASN A 1191 -16.78 -35.16 33.25
C ASN A 1191 -18.31 -34.99 33.37
N ILE A 1192 -19.03 -36.04 33.76
CA ILE A 1192 -20.49 -35.99 33.95
C ILE A 1192 -20.81 -35.99 35.45
N LYS A 1193 -21.35 -34.86 35.93
CA LYS A 1193 -21.64 -34.66 37.37
C LYS A 1193 -22.71 -35.62 37.88
N ASN A 1194 -23.85 -35.68 37.19
CA ASN A 1194 -25.00 -36.52 37.57
C ASN A 1194 -25.10 -37.74 36.65
N VAL A 1195 -24.60 -38.89 37.12
CA VAL A 1195 -24.71 -40.16 36.38
C VAL A 1195 -25.76 -41.01 37.07
N ASN A 1196 -26.94 -41.14 36.44
CA ASN A 1196 -28.01 -42.01 36.92
C ASN A 1196 -27.96 -43.36 36.18
N PHE A 1197 -26.92 -44.15 36.44
CA PHE A 1197 -26.72 -45.47 35.83
C PHE A 1197 -26.87 -46.56 36.90
N GLU A 1198 -28.10 -47.05 37.08
CA GLU A 1198 -28.44 -48.15 37.98
C GLU A 1198 -28.77 -49.42 37.17
N ASN A 1199 -27.75 -50.20 36.81
CA ASN A 1199 -27.92 -51.47 36.11
C ASN A 1199 -27.37 -52.63 36.97
N LYS A 1200 -28.23 -53.57 37.35
CA LYS A 1200 -27.89 -54.72 38.23
C LYS A 1200 -26.82 -55.65 37.64
N GLU A 1201 -26.56 -55.59 36.34
CA GLU A 1201 -25.50 -56.38 35.69
C GLU A 1201 -24.10 -55.77 35.83
N TYR A 1202 -23.98 -54.55 36.36
CA TYR A 1202 -22.72 -53.81 36.41
C TYR A 1202 -22.35 -53.41 37.85
N TYR A 1203 -21.07 -53.51 38.18
CA TYR A 1203 -20.52 -52.94 39.41
C TYR A 1203 -19.62 -51.75 39.08
N LYS A 1204 -19.51 -50.83 40.02
CA LYS A 1204 -18.63 -49.67 39.91
C LYS A 1204 -17.19 -50.09 40.26
N GLU A 1205 -16.29 -50.02 39.30
CA GLU A 1205 -14.87 -50.39 39.48
C GLU A 1205 -14.03 -49.21 39.99
N HIS A 1206 -14.27 -48.02 39.45
CA HIS A 1206 -13.48 -46.81 39.77
C HIS A 1206 -14.38 -45.58 39.80
N GLN A 1207 -14.09 -44.67 40.73
CA GLN A 1207 -14.76 -43.37 40.82
C GLN A 1207 -13.77 -42.30 41.27
N SER A 1208 -13.53 -41.33 40.39
CA SER A 1208 -12.94 -40.04 40.69
C SER A 1208 -13.98 -38.92 40.48
N GLU A 1209 -13.63 -37.68 40.78
CA GLU A 1209 -14.49 -36.52 40.56
C GLU A 1209 -14.87 -36.36 39.06
N ALA A 1210 -13.98 -36.79 38.17
CA ALA A 1210 -14.10 -36.63 36.73
C ALA A 1210 -14.39 -37.93 35.96
N ILE A 1211 -14.04 -39.11 36.48
CA ILE A 1211 -14.19 -40.40 35.77
C ILE A 1211 -14.96 -41.39 36.64
N LYS A 1212 -15.99 -42.02 36.08
CA LYS A 1212 -16.75 -43.12 36.72
C LYS A 1212 -16.75 -44.33 35.79
N ILE A 1213 -16.28 -45.48 36.27
CA ILE A 1213 -16.13 -46.70 35.48
C ILE A 1213 -17.01 -47.82 36.05
N PHE A 1214 -17.82 -48.42 35.19
CA PHE A 1214 -18.67 -49.56 35.50
C PHE A 1214 -18.27 -50.75 34.64
N LYS A 1215 -18.16 -51.93 35.24
CA LYS A 1215 -17.84 -53.18 34.55
C LYS A 1215 -18.94 -54.20 34.75
N LYS A 1216 -19.21 -54.98 33.70
CA LYS A 1216 -20.19 -56.06 33.75
C LYS A 1216 -19.71 -57.17 34.69
N HIS A 1217 -20.61 -57.73 35.49
CA HIS A 1217 -20.30 -58.91 36.31
C HIS A 1217 -19.88 -60.08 35.42
N SER A 1218 -18.70 -60.64 35.68
CA SER A 1218 -18.23 -61.82 34.97
C SER A 1218 -19.02 -63.05 35.44
N ILE A 1219 -19.96 -63.55 34.64
CA ILE A 1219 -20.59 -64.85 34.91
C ILE A 1219 -19.52 -65.92 34.68
N ASN A 1220 -18.97 -66.44 35.77
CA ASN A 1220 -17.98 -67.51 35.72
C ASN A 1220 -18.70 -68.83 35.42
N LEU A 1221 -18.86 -69.16 34.13
CA LEU A 1221 -19.47 -70.42 33.65
C LEU A 1221 -18.67 -71.69 34.01
N LYS A 1222 -17.66 -71.59 34.88
CA LYS A 1222 -16.89 -72.74 35.40
C LYS A 1222 -17.46 -73.36 36.68
N SER A 1223 -18.59 -72.89 37.21
CA SER A 1223 -19.23 -73.47 38.41
C SER A 1223 -20.55 -74.20 38.14
N ILE A 1224 -20.87 -74.57 36.89
CA ILE A 1224 -22.09 -75.34 36.53
C ILE A 1224 -21.77 -76.78 36.06
N PHE A 1225 -20.49 -77.19 36.03
CA PHE A 1225 -20.11 -78.60 35.88
C PHE A 1225 -19.13 -78.99 36.99
N LEU A 1226 -19.69 -79.29 38.17
CA LEU A 1226 -19.12 -80.20 39.17
C LEU A 1226 -20.28 -80.98 39.80
#